data_AF-A0A3D2AFJ6-F1
#
_entry.id   AF-A0A3D2AFJ6-F1
#
_cell.length_a   1.000
_cell.length_b   1.000
_cell.length_c   1.000
_cell.angle_alpha   90.00
_cell.angle_beta   90.00
_cell.angle_gamma   90.00
#
_symmetry.space_group_name_H-M   'P 1'
#
loop_
_entity.id
_entity.type
_entity.pdbx_description
1 polymer ?
#
loop_
_entity_poly.entity_id
_entity_poly.type
_entity_poly.pdbx_seq_one_letter_code
_entity_poly.pdbx_strand_id
1 'polypeptide(L)'
;MKESVKIKENFTKSEMTVAVVKHIIFFIIGFASTKASVKGLMIPFGISFAAGCGRTFFPSISAGVFFGYFFPAVGSNGFRYITALFAVVAIKTMMFPYKKICKNPLFLGFITLLATAVTNVVTISSSPADTALYICESVLSASGAYFVCIADRGLNKSIAGLSNEETTSVLITISIIISGLMGVTVFSIRLGVILGILLILISSKFGGIQAGTVSGIAISVAAVMSGEHIDIALAYALSGLAAGIFSTLGKYVESAAVLISFIICRTLSGFNSSAYIALAENISASVIFFAIPKSMFSTISKYFAPFPKTNEKSGIKNGIHIRLNMAAEALKEVSKTTEKVSKELSRINTPSFSEILTKIEDDACIGCNNRKFCWETHRKATAYAIKEITKELRNSGSNDDRDLMDLKGRCYRFSKVYSATVKRYGEYACALDCETRIDEVRDVVCSQLYGISDMLYDLSNDFSKGENANLSLANKIAGALRNLDITAEETFAKTDKYGRTSVMIKIKKNPELVINKRNIMKLCSLVCELQFDVPTVSKTDDYIYIMLTEHANLKVEIGVDNISANKDRISGDAYNFFNDGSGHVVMVLSDGMGTGGRAAVDGAMASGLMSELIKAGFGYSCALKLLNSSMLFKSSDESLATLDIASIDLFSGETTLYKAGAAPSIIKQNGRCGKAESTSLPVGILSDVSFDTATVKLKDRDIVLLMSDGALTDGTEWIKSEVKSFKNGSAQKLAELICQSAGKRQQNNTRDDITVMAAIIQKAV
;
A
#
# COMPACT_ATOMS: atom_id res chain seq x y z
N MET A 1 -3.16 43.76 30.13
CA MET A 1 -1.87 43.36 30.73
C MET A 1 -1.13 42.55 29.68
N LYS A 2 0.06 43.04 29.32
CA LYS A 2 1.06 42.58 28.33
C LYS A 2 0.91 41.18 27.72
N GLU A 3 0.82 41.14 26.38
CA GLU A 3 1.73 40.33 25.56
C GLU A 3 1.77 40.86 24.13
N SER A 4 2.64 41.86 23.93
CA SER A 4 3.10 42.31 22.63
C SER A 4 4.13 41.31 22.10
N VAL A 5 3.69 40.30 21.35
CA VAL A 5 4.60 39.49 20.54
C VAL A 5 4.88 40.24 19.26
N LYS A 6 6.02 40.96 19.24
CA LYS A 6 6.64 41.49 18.02
C LYS A 6 6.99 40.32 17.10
N ILE A 7 6.11 40.01 16.15
CA ILE A 7 6.48 39.22 14.98
C ILE A 7 7.06 40.20 13.95
N LYS A 8 8.38 40.42 14.02
CA LYS A 8 9.13 40.88 12.85
C LYS A 8 9.48 39.62 12.04
N GLU A 9 8.56 39.18 11.22
CA GLU A 9 8.88 38.24 10.13
C GLU A 9 9.63 39.04 9.06
N ASN A 10 10.90 38.68 8.85
CA ASN A 10 11.64 39.10 7.66
C ASN A 10 11.02 38.39 6.44
N PHE A 11 9.91 38.92 5.93
CA PHE A 11 9.34 38.47 4.66
C PHE A 11 10.39 38.67 3.57
N THR A 12 10.71 37.61 2.85
CA THR A 12 11.54 37.72 1.65
C THR A 12 10.81 38.61 0.63
N LYS A 13 11.53 39.44 -0.13
CA LYS A 13 10.92 40.32 -1.15
C LYS A 13 9.99 39.54 -2.11
N SER A 14 10.28 38.26 -2.36
CA SER A 14 9.47 37.34 -3.17
C SER A 14 8.12 36.96 -2.53
N GLU A 15 8.03 36.83 -1.21
CA GLU A 15 6.77 36.47 -0.55
C GLU A 15 5.82 37.66 -0.47
N MET A 16 6.36 38.86 -0.24
CA MET A 16 5.59 40.10 -0.30
C MET A 16 5.05 40.34 -1.72
N THR A 17 5.85 40.14 -2.77
CA THR A 17 5.36 40.33 -4.15
C THR A 17 4.24 39.35 -4.49
N VAL A 18 4.36 38.08 -4.09
CA VAL A 18 3.30 37.08 -4.31
C VAL A 18 2.03 37.42 -3.54
N ALA A 19 2.14 37.89 -2.29
CA ALA A 19 0.97 38.31 -1.51
C ALA A 19 0.27 39.52 -2.15
N VAL A 20 1.04 40.54 -2.56
CA VAL A 20 0.51 41.73 -3.24
C VAL A 20 -0.20 41.36 -4.55
N VAL A 21 0.40 40.49 -5.37
CA VAL A 21 -0.22 40.00 -6.61
C VAL A 21 -1.54 39.30 -6.33
N LYS A 22 -1.62 38.45 -5.30
CA LYS A 22 -2.89 37.80 -4.90
C LYS A 22 -3.96 38.83 -4.50
N HIS A 23 -3.60 39.84 -3.70
CA HIS A 23 -4.53 40.89 -3.31
C HIS A 23 -5.04 41.71 -4.51
N ILE A 24 -4.18 41.97 -5.50
CA ILE A 24 -4.57 42.64 -6.77
C ILE A 24 -5.53 41.76 -7.57
N ILE A 25 -5.27 40.45 -7.69
CA ILE A 25 -6.17 39.51 -8.38
C ILE A 25 -7.56 39.50 -7.72
N PHE A 26 -7.62 39.41 -6.39
CA PHE A 26 -8.89 39.42 -5.67
C PHE A 26 -9.64 40.76 -5.77
N PHE A 27 -8.92 41.89 -5.87
CA PHE A 27 -9.53 43.19 -6.18
C PHE A 27 -10.17 43.19 -7.58
N ILE A 28 -9.47 42.67 -8.59
CA ILE A 28 -9.98 42.56 -9.96
C ILE A 28 -11.20 41.62 -10.02
N ILE A 29 -11.19 40.51 -9.28
CA ILE A 29 -12.34 39.59 -9.18
C ILE A 29 -13.55 40.32 -8.58
N GLY A 30 -13.34 41.10 -7.51
CA GLY A 30 -14.39 41.93 -6.92
C GLY A 30 -14.99 42.91 -7.92
N PHE A 31 -14.15 43.61 -8.69
CA PHE A 31 -14.59 44.54 -9.73
C PHE A 31 -15.31 43.85 -10.90
N ALA A 32 -14.82 42.70 -11.37
CA ALA A 32 -15.45 41.96 -12.46
C ALA A 32 -16.85 41.46 -12.05
N SER A 33 -17.02 41.02 -10.80
CA SER A 33 -18.31 40.52 -10.30
C SER A 33 -19.43 41.57 -10.30
N THR A 34 -19.11 42.88 -10.21
CA THR A 34 -20.10 43.96 -10.33
C THR A 34 -20.45 44.31 -11.78
N LYS A 35 -19.83 43.66 -12.77
CA LYS A 35 -20.23 43.81 -14.18
C LYS A 35 -21.20 42.72 -14.64
N ALA A 36 -21.44 41.70 -13.81
CA ALA A 36 -22.43 40.68 -14.05
C ALA A 36 -23.85 41.26 -13.82
N SER A 37 -24.39 41.89 -14.86
CA SER A 37 -25.73 42.52 -14.82
C SER A 37 -26.82 41.55 -15.26
N VAL A 38 -27.97 41.57 -14.60
CA VAL A 38 -29.18 40.83 -14.98
C VAL A 38 -30.11 41.76 -15.74
N LYS A 39 -30.38 41.45 -17.02
CA LYS A 39 -31.21 42.27 -17.93
C LYS A 39 -30.80 43.75 -17.99
N GLY A 40 -29.53 44.06 -17.71
CA GLY A 40 -28.98 45.42 -17.69
C GLY A 40 -29.44 46.31 -16.51
N LEU A 41 -30.29 45.81 -15.60
CA LEU A 41 -30.91 46.60 -14.52
C LEU A 41 -30.42 46.23 -13.12
N MET A 42 -30.03 44.98 -12.88
CA MET A 42 -29.63 44.48 -11.56
C MET A 42 -28.20 43.99 -11.52
N ILE A 43 -27.49 44.21 -10.41
CA ILE A 43 -26.07 43.85 -10.24
C ILE A 43 -25.81 43.19 -8.86
N PRO A 44 -26.36 41.98 -8.60
CA PRO A 44 -26.37 41.38 -7.26
C PRO A 44 -25.03 40.77 -6.82
N PHE A 45 -24.18 40.35 -7.75
CA PHE A 45 -23.07 39.43 -7.45
C PHE A 45 -21.86 40.06 -6.75
N GLY A 46 -21.65 41.37 -6.87
CA GLY A 46 -20.58 42.05 -6.12
C GLY A 46 -20.73 41.90 -4.61
N ILE A 47 -21.97 42.03 -4.11
CA ILE A 47 -22.30 41.84 -2.70
C ILE A 47 -22.07 40.37 -2.28
N SER A 48 -22.41 39.41 -3.15
CA SER A 48 -22.16 37.98 -2.93
C SER A 48 -20.68 37.67 -2.71
N PHE A 49 -19.78 38.25 -3.52
CA PHE A 49 -18.34 38.06 -3.38
C PHE A 49 -17.77 38.71 -2.12
N ALA A 50 -18.23 39.91 -1.76
CA ALA A 50 -17.84 40.56 -0.52
C ALA A 50 -18.26 39.76 0.72
N ALA A 51 -19.45 39.15 0.70
CA ALA A 51 -19.94 38.33 1.80
C ALA A 51 -19.26 36.95 1.89
N GLY A 52 -19.08 36.25 0.77
CA GLY A 52 -18.60 34.87 0.75
C GLY A 52 -17.10 34.69 0.96
N CYS A 53 -16.27 35.72 0.75
CA CYS A 53 -14.81 35.55 0.81
C CYS A 53 -14.21 35.38 2.22
N GLY A 54 -13.06 34.70 2.30
CA GLY A 54 -12.32 34.53 3.55
C GLY A 54 -11.75 35.83 4.14
N ARG A 55 -11.38 35.80 5.43
CA ARG A 55 -10.89 36.97 6.19
C ARG A 55 -9.63 37.61 5.59
N THR A 56 -8.78 36.84 4.92
CA THR A 56 -7.49 37.29 4.39
C THR A 56 -7.64 38.27 3.22
N PHE A 57 -8.49 37.94 2.25
CA PHE A 57 -8.66 38.73 1.02
C PHE A 57 -9.88 39.67 1.03
N PHE A 58 -10.67 39.62 2.10
CA PHE A 58 -11.89 40.42 2.27
C PHE A 58 -11.73 41.92 1.98
N PRO A 59 -10.71 42.64 2.51
CA PRO A 59 -10.59 44.09 2.27
C PRO A 59 -10.37 44.43 0.80
N SER A 60 -9.58 43.62 0.09
CA SER A 60 -9.27 43.82 -1.33
C SER A 60 -10.49 43.59 -2.22
N ILE A 61 -11.27 42.53 -1.93
CA ILE A 61 -12.50 42.23 -2.67
C ILE A 61 -13.54 43.32 -2.42
N SER A 62 -13.77 43.71 -1.16
CA SER A 62 -14.71 44.77 -0.82
C SER A 62 -14.35 46.11 -1.47
N ALA A 63 -13.06 46.47 -1.53
CA ALA A 63 -12.61 47.65 -2.25
C ALA A 63 -12.91 47.55 -3.76
N GLY A 64 -12.62 46.40 -4.39
CA GLY A 64 -12.91 46.17 -5.81
C GLY A 64 -14.41 46.27 -6.13
N VAL A 65 -15.25 45.70 -5.28
CA VAL A 65 -16.72 45.77 -5.39
C VAL A 65 -17.22 47.21 -5.19
N PHE A 66 -16.65 47.97 -4.24
CA PHE A 66 -17.01 49.38 -4.04
C PHE A 66 -16.74 50.21 -5.29
N PHE A 67 -15.53 50.13 -5.86
CA PHE A 67 -15.21 50.84 -7.11
C PHE A 67 -16.06 50.34 -8.28
N GLY A 68 -16.33 49.04 -8.34
CA GLY A 68 -17.19 48.43 -9.33
C GLY A 68 -18.62 48.97 -9.34
N TYR A 69 -19.20 49.26 -8.17
CA TYR A 69 -20.51 49.90 -8.03
C TYR A 69 -20.47 51.43 -8.17
N PHE A 70 -19.34 52.07 -7.88
CA PHE A 70 -19.20 53.52 -7.95
C PHE A 70 -19.28 54.06 -9.38
N PHE A 71 -18.60 53.43 -10.34
CA PHE A 71 -18.59 53.91 -11.74
C PHE A 71 -19.98 53.92 -12.41
N PRO A 72 -20.85 52.89 -12.24
CA PRO A 72 -22.22 52.90 -12.75
C PRO A 72 -23.23 53.73 -11.91
N ALA A 73 -22.89 54.10 -10.66
CA ALA A 73 -23.80 54.77 -9.73
C ALA A 73 -24.15 56.21 -10.12
N VAL A 74 -23.37 56.83 -11.02
CA VAL A 74 -23.62 58.21 -11.49
C VAL A 74 -24.77 58.29 -12.51
N GLY A 75 -25.22 57.16 -13.07
CA GLY A 75 -26.31 57.13 -14.07
C GLY A 75 -27.44 56.11 -13.83
N SER A 76 -27.36 55.28 -12.78
CA SER A 76 -28.35 54.25 -12.42
C SER A 76 -28.50 54.19 -10.90
N ASN A 77 -29.50 53.48 -10.37
CA ASN A 77 -29.76 53.29 -8.93
C ASN A 77 -28.63 52.56 -8.15
N GLY A 78 -27.35 52.74 -8.52
CA GLY A 78 -26.19 52.06 -7.97
C GLY A 78 -25.87 52.39 -6.50
N PHE A 79 -26.37 53.51 -5.98
CA PHE A 79 -26.23 53.87 -4.57
C PHE A 79 -26.81 52.81 -3.62
N ARG A 80 -27.84 52.06 -4.04
CA ARG A 80 -28.43 50.98 -3.25
C ARG A 80 -27.48 49.80 -3.00
N TYR A 81 -26.60 49.51 -3.96
CA TYR A 81 -25.63 48.43 -3.81
C TYR A 81 -24.45 48.85 -2.95
N ILE A 82 -24.10 50.13 -2.98
CA ILE A 82 -23.06 50.69 -2.12
C ILE A 82 -23.53 50.65 -0.65
N THR A 83 -24.78 51.02 -0.37
CA THR A 83 -25.33 50.92 1.00
C THR A 83 -25.44 49.48 1.48
N ALA A 84 -25.88 48.55 0.62
CA ALA A 84 -25.91 47.12 0.95
C ALA A 84 -24.50 46.55 1.19
N LEU A 85 -23.50 46.97 0.41
CA LEU A 85 -22.09 46.59 0.61
C LEU A 85 -21.57 47.06 1.97
N PHE A 86 -21.85 48.32 2.35
CA PHE A 86 -21.44 48.83 3.66
C PHE A 86 -22.11 48.06 4.80
N ALA A 87 -23.39 47.71 4.68
CA ALA A 87 -24.09 46.88 5.66
C ALA A 87 -23.43 45.49 5.82
N VAL A 88 -23.13 44.81 4.70
CA VAL A 88 -22.44 43.51 4.71
C VAL A 88 -21.04 43.63 5.31
N VAL A 89 -20.29 44.69 4.98
CA VAL A 89 -18.95 44.92 5.52
C VAL A 89 -18.98 45.18 7.02
N ALA A 90 -19.91 46.02 7.50
CA ALA A 90 -20.07 46.32 8.92
C ALA A 90 -20.44 45.07 9.72
N ILE A 91 -21.43 44.29 9.26
CA ILE A 91 -21.86 43.06 9.94
C ILE A 91 -20.72 42.03 9.96
N LYS A 92 -20.06 41.80 8.81
CA LYS A 92 -18.99 40.80 8.71
C LYS A 92 -17.75 41.16 9.53
N THR A 93 -17.37 42.44 9.58
CA THR A 93 -16.25 42.91 10.41
C THR A 93 -16.54 42.78 11.90
N MET A 94 -17.77 43.11 12.33
CA MET A 94 -18.22 42.92 13.72
C MET A 94 -18.22 41.45 14.15
N MET A 95 -18.48 40.52 13.22
CA MET A 95 -18.53 39.08 13.50
C MET A 95 -17.18 38.36 13.41
N PHE A 96 -16.10 39.01 12.97
CA PHE A 96 -14.76 38.40 12.90
C PHE A 96 -14.21 37.73 14.18
N PRO A 97 -14.61 38.13 15.41
CA PRO A 97 -14.24 37.39 16.62
C PRO A 97 -14.83 35.96 16.66
N TYR A 98 -15.96 35.70 16.00
CA TYR A 98 -16.70 34.44 16.08
C TYR A 98 -16.45 33.54 14.85
N LYS A 99 -15.32 32.80 14.88
CA LYS A 99 -14.85 31.95 13.77
C LYS A 99 -15.88 30.92 13.23
N LYS A 100 -16.76 30.37 14.07
CA LYS A 100 -17.78 29.38 13.63
C LYS A 100 -18.89 30.03 12.80
N ILE A 101 -19.28 31.25 13.14
CA ILE A 101 -20.39 31.96 12.51
C ILE A 101 -19.94 32.55 11.17
N CYS A 102 -18.78 33.19 11.11
CA CYS A 102 -18.21 33.73 9.86
C CYS A 102 -17.83 32.66 8.82
N LYS A 103 -17.77 31.39 9.20
CA LYS A 103 -17.50 30.27 8.28
C LYS A 103 -18.77 29.52 7.87
N ASN A 104 -19.94 29.86 8.40
CA ASN A 104 -21.18 29.18 8.07
C ASN A 104 -21.80 29.78 6.78
N PRO A 105 -21.91 29.01 5.68
CA PRO A 105 -22.37 29.56 4.40
C PRO A 105 -23.83 30.02 4.43
N LEU A 106 -24.70 29.39 5.23
CA LEU A 106 -26.10 29.78 5.39
C LEU A 106 -26.24 31.14 6.07
N PHE A 107 -25.39 31.40 7.07
CA PHE A 107 -25.40 32.67 7.79
C PHE A 107 -24.97 33.83 6.88
N LEU A 108 -23.92 33.63 6.08
CA LEU A 108 -23.46 34.62 5.11
C LEU A 108 -24.51 34.90 4.02
N GLY A 109 -25.17 33.86 3.51
CA GLY A 109 -26.30 34.00 2.58
C GLY A 109 -27.47 34.79 3.18
N PHE A 110 -27.81 34.55 4.45
CA PHE A 110 -28.88 35.27 5.14
C PHE A 110 -28.57 36.76 5.33
N ILE A 111 -27.33 37.11 5.70
CA ILE A 111 -26.91 38.52 5.82
C ILE A 111 -27.04 39.24 4.49
N THR A 112 -26.58 38.62 3.40
CA THR A 112 -26.69 39.24 2.07
C THR A 112 -28.13 39.43 1.64
N LEU A 113 -28.99 38.44 1.90
CA LEU A 113 -30.42 38.54 1.60
C LEU A 113 -31.06 39.72 2.33
N LEU A 114 -30.78 39.85 3.63
CA LEU A 114 -31.35 40.92 4.46
C LEU A 114 -30.81 42.29 4.04
N ALA A 115 -29.51 42.39 3.77
CA ALA A 115 -28.88 43.63 3.32
C ALA A 115 -29.47 44.11 2.00
N THR A 116 -29.63 43.24 0.99
CA THR A 116 -30.20 43.63 -0.30
C THR A 116 -31.70 43.86 -0.25
N ALA A 117 -32.44 43.07 0.55
CA ALA A 117 -33.88 43.24 0.69
C ALA A 117 -34.24 44.57 1.34
N VAL A 118 -33.54 44.96 2.42
CA VAL A 118 -33.77 46.23 3.12
C VAL A 118 -33.45 47.41 2.20
N THR A 119 -32.31 47.37 1.48
CA THR A 119 -31.98 48.45 0.53
C THR A 119 -32.96 48.53 -0.61
N ASN A 120 -33.48 47.40 -1.10
CA ASN A 120 -34.45 47.37 -2.17
C ASN A 120 -35.80 47.95 -1.72
N VAL A 121 -36.27 47.65 -0.50
CA VAL A 121 -37.51 48.21 0.08
C VAL A 121 -37.44 49.73 0.24
N VAL A 122 -36.30 50.26 0.66
CA VAL A 122 -36.10 51.71 0.86
C VAL A 122 -36.12 52.48 -0.47
N THR A 123 -35.81 51.83 -1.60
CA THR A 123 -35.74 52.46 -2.93
C THR A 123 -37.02 52.35 -3.77
N ILE A 124 -38.12 51.81 -3.24
CA ILE A 124 -39.30 51.46 -4.05
C ILE A 124 -40.09 52.69 -4.52
N SER A 125 -40.35 52.72 -5.83
CA SER A 125 -41.47 53.41 -6.48
C SER A 125 -42.53 52.37 -6.94
N SER A 126 -43.59 52.22 -6.14
CA SER A 126 -44.99 51.91 -6.47
C SER A 126 -45.43 50.86 -7.52
N SER A 127 -44.61 49.88 -7.95
CA SER A 127 -45.05 48.84 -8.91
C SER A 127 -44.92 47.39 -8.36
N PRO A 128 -45.98 46.55 -8.41
CA PRO A 128 -45.93 45.15 -7.96
C PRO A 128 -44.97 44.27 -8.77
N ALA A 129 -44.81 44.53 -10.07
CA ALA A 129 -43.91 43.76 -10.93
C ALA A 129 -42.42 43.94 -10.54
N ASP A 130 -42.05 45.14 -10.10
CA ASP A 130 -40.68 45.42 -9.65
C ASP A 130 -40.36 44.75 -8.31
N THR A 131 -41.36 44.59 -7.43
CA THR A 131 -41.16 43.90 -6.15
C THR A 131 -40.74 42.44 -6.33
N ALA A 132 -41.34 41.72 -7.28
CA ALA A 132 -40.97 40.33 -7.58
C ALA A 132 -39.53 40.23 -8.11
N LEU A 133 -39.11 41.17 -8.96
CA LEU A 133 -37.75 41.23 -9.49
C LEU A 133 -36.70 41.51 -8.40
N TYR A 134 -36.99 42.39 -7.44
CA TYR A 134 -36.09 42.67 -6.31
C TYR A 134 -36.00 41.53 -5.28
N ILE A 135 -37.06 40.71 -5.15
CA ILE A 135 -37.00 39.47 -4.36
C ILE A 135 -36.06 38.48 -5.05
N CYS A 136 -36.20 38.28 -6.36
CA CYS A 136 -35.31 37.44 -7.15
C CYS A 136 -33.85 37.90 -7.04
N GLU A 137 -33.60 39.21 -7.09
CA GLU A 137 -32.27 39.80 -6.90
C GLU A 137 -31.66 39.45 -5.53
N SER A 138 -32.45 39.58 -4.47
CA SER A 138 -31.98 39.30 -3.11
C SER A 138 -31.64 37.82 -2.94
N VAL A 139 -32.44 36.93 -3.52
CA VAL A 139 -32.19 35.47 -3.52
C VAL A 139 -30.94 35.11 -4.35
N LEU A 140 -30.73 35.75 -5.50
CA LEU A 140 -29.51 35.58 -6.31
C LEU A 140 -28.27 36.04 -5.55
N SER A 141 -28.35 37.16 -4.83
CA SER A 141 -27.22 37.65 -4.03
C SER A 141 -26.88 36.69 -2.89
N ALA A 142 -27.90 36.10 -2.25
CA ALA A 142 -27.77 35.16 -1.15
C ALA A 142 -27.20 33.81 -1.58
N SER A 143 -27.72 33.25 -2.67
CA SER A 143 -27.21 32.02 -3.26
C SER A 143 -25.77 32.18 -3.76
N GLY A 144 -25.44 33.31 -4.37
CA GLY A 144 -24.06 33.64 -4.74
C GLY A 144 -23.12 33.62 -3.53
N ALA A 145 -23.51 34.22 -2.41
CA ALA A 145 -22.70 34.26 -1.18
C ALA A 145 -22.47 32.86 -0.59
N TYR A 146 -23.48 31.99 -0.64
CA TYR A 146 -23.40 30.59 -0.23
C TYR A 146 -22.32 29.84 -1.02
N PHE A 147 -22.38 29.89 -2.36
CA PHE A 147 -21.43 29.19 -3.23
C PHE A 147 -20.01 29.75 -3.11
N VAL A 148 -19.85 31.07 -3.02
CA VAL A 148 -18.52 31.70 -2.83
C VAL A 148 -17.88 31.25 -1.51
N CYS A 149 -18.66 31.13 -0.43
CA CYS A 149 -18.15 30.67 0.86
C CYS A 149 -17.67 29.22 0.83
N ILE A 150 -18.40 28.33 0.16
CA ILE A 150 -18.00 26.92 0.03
C ILE A 150 -16.79 26.80 -0.91
N ALA A 151 -16.75 27.59 -1.98
CA ALA A 151 -15.61 27.65 -2.89
C ALA A 151 -14.33 28.10 -2.16
N ASP A 152 -14.38 29.17 -1.36
CA ASP A 152 -13.24 29.67 -0.57
C ASP A 152 -12.73 28.60 0.43
N ARG A 153 -13.65 27.84 1.04
CA ARG A 153 -13.31 26.71 1.91
C ARG A 153 -12.62 25.59 1.15
N GLY A 154 -13.15 25.22 -0.03
CA GLY A 154 -12.61 24.14 -0.87
C GLY A 154 -11.23 24.47 -1.43
N LEU A 155 -11.02 25.71 -1.90
CA LEU A 155 -9.74 26.20 -2.42
C LEU A 155 -8.63 26.17 -1.37
N ASN A 156 -8.95 26.44 -0.10
CA ASN A 156 -7.99 26.35 1.00
C ASN A 156 -7.64 24.90 1.40
N LYS A 157 -8.40 23.89 0.95
CA LYS A 157 -8.17 22.45 1.22
C LYS A 157 -7.53 21.71 0.04
N SER A 158 -7.16 22.38 -1.05
CA SER A 158 -6.91 21.78 -2.37
C SER A 158 -5.82 20.71 -2.45
N ILE A 159 -5.05 20.48 -1.38
CA ILE A 159 -4.05 19.41 -1.27
C ILE A 159 -4.72 18.03 -1.12
N ALA A 160 -5.96 17.96 -0.63
CA ALA A 160 -6.68 16.70 -0.35
C ALA A 160 -7.72 16.30 -1.42
N GLY A 161 -7.86 17.08 -2.49
CA GLY A 161 -8.98 16.97 -3.44
C GLY A 161 -10.23 17.76 -2.99
N LEU A 162 -11.19 17.94 -3.89
CA LEU A 162 -12.45 18.65 -3.59
C LEU A 162 -13.62 17.66 -3.51
N SER A 163 -14.55 17.91 -2.60
CA SER A 163 -15.82 17.18 -2.55
C SER A 163 -16.74 17.59 -3.71
N ASN A 164 -17.74 16.76 -4.02
CA ASN A 164 -18.71 17.05 -5.08
C ASN A 164 -19.47 18.38 -4.87
N GLU A 165 -19.67 18.81 -3.62
CA GLU A 165 -20.30 20.10 -3.29
C GLU A 165 -19.31 21.27 -3.43
N GLU A 166 -18.05 21.06 -3.08
CA GLU A 166 -16.99 22.06 -3.24
C GLU A 166 -16.67 22.28 -4.73
N THR A 167 -16.64 21.21 -5.55
CA THR A 167 -16.41 21.33 -7.00
C THR A 167 -17.55 22.08 -7.70
N THR A 168 -18.81 21.77 -7.38
CA THR A 168 -19.96 22.52 -7.94
C THR A 168 -19.90 23.99 -7.54
N SER A 169 -19.59 24.28 -6.28
CA SER A 169 -19.51 25.65 -5.76
C SER A 169 -18.39 26.46 -6.41
N VAL A 170 -17.22 25.85 -6.65
CA VAL A 170 -16.10 26.49 -7.37
C VAL A 170 -16.48 26.79 -8.81
N LEU A 171 -17.10 25.83 -9.52
CA LEU A 171 -17.53 26.04 -10.91
C LEU A 171 -18.57 27.16 -11.03
N ILE A 172 -19.57 27.18 -10.16
CA ILE A 172 -20.57 28.25 -10.12
C ILE A 172 -19.90 29.61 -9.84
N THR A 173 -18.97 29.66 -8.89
CA THR A 173 -18.24 30.90 -8.55
C THR A 173 -17.44 31.44 -9.75
N ILE A 174 -16.73 30.57 -10.48
CA ILE A 174 -16.00 30.97 -11.70
C ILE A 174 -16.97 31.45 -12.77
N SER A 175 -18.11 30.78 -12.97
CA SER A 175 -19.13 31.20 -13.94
C SER A 175 -19.70 32.60 -13.63
N ILE A 176 -19.87 32.95 -12.35
CA ILE A 176 -20.31 34.30 -11.95
C ILE A 176 -19.24 35.35 -12.34
N ILE A 177 -17.95 35.04 -12.19
CA ILE A 177 -16.86 35.94 -12.61
C ILE A 177 -16.88 36.10 -14.14
N ILE A 178 -17.05 34.99 -14.87
CA ILE A 178 -17.14 34.99 -16.34
C ILE A 178 -18.34 35.81 -16.81
N SER A 179 -19.48 35.76 -16.12
CA SER A 179 -20.66 36.57 -16.44
C SER A 179 -20.34 38.06 -16.50
N GLY A 180 -19.48 38.57 -15.62
CA GLY A 180 -19.04 39.96 -15.64
C GLY A 180 -18.17 40.36 -16.85
N LEU A 181 -17.61 39.36 -17.55
CA LEU A 181 -16.78 39.54 -18.75
C LEU A 181 -17.57 39.34 -20.06
N MET A 182 -18.83 38.88 -19.99
CA MET A 182 -19.63 38.60 -21.19
C MET A 182 -19.99 39.86 -21.98
N GLY A 183 -20.06 41.02 -21.31
CA GLY A 183 -20.30 42.32 -21.96
C GLY A 183 -19.10 42.91 -22.70
N VAL A 184 -17.92 42.29 -22.64
CA VAL A 184 -16.69 42.79 -23.30
C VAL A 184 -16.59 42.20 -24.70
N THR A 185 -16.80 43.05 -25.72
CA THR A 185 -16.70 42.69 -27.14
C THR A 185 -15.41 43.22 -27.76
N VAL A 186 -14.68 42.36 -28.48
CA VAL A 186 -13.48 42.71 -29.25
C VAL A 186 -13.68 42.18 -30.67
N PHE A 187 -13.67 43.05 -31.68
CA PHE A 187 -13.97 42.68 -33.08
C PHE A 187 -15.26 41.84 -33.24
N SER A 188 -16.34 42.22 -32.54
CA SER A 188 -17.63 41.50 -32.51
C SER A 188 -17.64 40.11 -31.86
N ILE A 189 -16.53 39.68 -31.25
CA ILE A 189 -16.41 38.43 -30.49
C ILE A 189 -16.48 38.74 -29.00
N ARG A 190 -17.27 37.97 -28.23
CA ARG A 190 -17.41 38.14 -26.78
C ARG A 190 -16.40 37.27 -26.04
N LEU A 191 -15.53 37.91 -25.27
CA LEU A 191 -14.48 37.22 -24.52
C LEU A 191 -15.07 36.31 -23.43
N GLY A 192 -16.12 36.76 -22.73
CA GLY A 192 -16.75 35.96 -21.68
C GLY A 192 -17.36 34.65 -22.18
N VAL A 193 -17.88 34.62 -23.41
CA VAL A 193 -18.43 33.38 -24.00
C VAL A 193 -17.32 32.37 -24.29
N ILE A 194 -16.19 32.81 -24.85
CA ILE A 194 -15.03 31.96 -25.11
C ILE A 194 -14.50 31.36 -23.80
N LEU A 195 -14.36 32.17 -22.76
CA LEU A 195 -13.91 31.71 -21.43
C LEU A 195 -14.91 30.73 -20.81
N GLY A 196 -16.21 30.92 -21.03
CA GLY A 196 -17.25 29.98 -20.61
C GLY A 196 -17.08 28.61 -21.28
N ILE A 197 -16.99 28.57 -22.61
CA ILE A 197 -16.82 27.30 -23.34
C ILE A 197 -15.51 26.60 -22.94
N LEU A 198 -14.45 27.37 -22.72
CA LEU A 198 -13.18 26.85 -22.22
C LEU A 198 -13.29 26.28 -20.79
N LEU A 199 -14.08 26.91 -19.91
CA LEU A 199 -14.38 26.36 -18.59
C LEU A 199 -15.14 25.03 -18.72
N ILE A 200 -16.11 24.93 -19.63
CA ILE A 200 -16.84 23.68 -19.88
C ILE A 200 -15.85 22.57 -20.24
N LEU A 201 -15.05 22.75 -21.29
CA LEU A 201 -14.08 21.76 -21.77
C LEU A 201 -13.04 21.36 -20.72
N ILE A 202 -12.52 22.32 -19.94
CA ILE A 202 -11.54 22.00 -18.88
C ILE A 202 -12.22 21.25 -17.73
N SER A 203 -13.41 21.70 -17.32
CA SER A 203 -14.13 21.10 -16.19
C SER A 203 -14.62 19.68 -16.50
N SER A 204 -15.12 19.42 -17.70
CA SER A 204 -15.54 18.08 -18.14
C SER A 204 -14.37 17.11 -18.22
N LYS A 205 -13.20 17.57 -18.67
CA LYS A 205 -12.00 16.73 -18.78
C LYS A 205 -11.55 16.12 -17.45
N PHE A 206 -11.63 16.88 -16.37
CA PHE A 206 -11.13 16.46 -15.05
C PHE A 206 -12.22 16.03 -14.07
N GLY A 207 -13.40 16.66 -14.13
CA GLY A 207 -14.51 16.38 -13.22
C GLY A 207 -15.63 15.55 -13.86
N GLY A 208 -15.43 15.06 -15.08
CA GLY A 208 -16.35 14.17 -15.79
C GLY A 208 -17.73 14.80 -16.04
N ILE A 209 -18.76 13.94 -16.04
CA ILE A 209 -20.14 14.33 -16.34
C ILE A 209 -20.63 15.42 -15.38
N GLN A 210 -20.41 15.26 -14.07
CA GLN A 210 -20.90 16.21 -13.07
C GLN A 210 -20.35 17.62 -13.30
N ALA A 211 -19.03 17.76 -13.48
CA ALA A 211 -18.42 19.06 -13.65
C ALA A 211 -18.80 19.72 -14.99
N GLY A 212 -18.86 18.94 -16.08
CA GLY A 212 -19.28 19.44 -17.39
C GLY A 212 -20.75 19.92 -17.40
N THR A 213 -21.66 19.18 -16.76
CA THR A 213 -23.07 19.59 -16.68
C THR A 213 -23.23 20.84 -15.81
N VAL A 214 -22.56 20.92 -14.66
CA VAL A 214 -22.68 22.07 -13.76
C VAL A 214 -22.10 23.33 -14.39
N SER A 215 -20.95 23.25 -15.05
CA SER A 215 -20.37 24.39 -15.77
C SER A 215 -21.25 24.82 -16.94
N GLY A 216 -21.77 23.87 -17.73
CA GLY A 216 -22.69 24.14 -18.83
C GLY A 216 -23.96 24.87 -18.39
N ILE A 217 -24.60 24.42 -17.31
CA ILE A 217 -25.79 25.08 -16.74
C ILE A 217 -25.44 26.44 -16.13
N ALA A 218 -24.32 26.57 -15.43
CA ALA A 218 -23.93 27.84 -14.82
C ALA A 218 -23.64 28.90 -15.89
N ILE A 219 -22.99 28.52 -17.00
CA ILE A 219 -22.71 29.41 -18.13
C ILE A 219 -23.97 29.71 -18.93
N SER A 220 -24.89 28.74 -19.09
CA SER A 220 -26.17 29.00 -19.75
C SER A 220 -26.99 30.05 -19.01
N VAL A 221 -27.10 29.92 -17.69
CA VAL A 221 -27.77 30.91 -16.83
C VAL A 221 -27.08 32.26 -16.92
N ALA A 222 -25.74 32.30 -16.85
CA ALA A 222 -24.96 33.53 -17.01
C ALA A 222 -25.21 34.23 -18.37
N ALA A 223 -25.35 33.45 -19.46
CA ALA A 223 -25.64 33.95 -20.79
C ALA A 223 -27.04 34.61 -20.86
N VAL A 224 -28.07 33.94 -20.33
CA VAL A 224 -29.44 34.52 -20.28
C VAL A 224 -29.48 35.80 -19.46
N MET A 225 -28.78 35.82 -18.31
CA MET A 225 -28.72 37.01 -17.45
C MET A 225 -28.09 38.21 -18.16
N SER A 226 -27.09 37.94 -19.00
CA SER A 226 -26.37 38.94 -19.81
C SER A 226 -27.17 39.46 -21.01
N GLY A 227 -28.37 38.91 -21.28
CA GLY A 227 -29.26 39.38 -22.35
C GLY A 227 -29.24 38.54 -23.64
N GLU A 228 -28.61 37.36 -23.63
CA GLU A 228 -28.62 36.45 -24.78
C GLU A 228 -29.98 35.78 -24.99
N HIS A 229 -30.26 35.35 -26.22
CA HIS A 229 -31.44 34.55 -26.51
C HIS A 229 -31.39 33.20 -25.77
N ILE A 230 -32.55 32.73 -25.31
CA ILE A 230 -32.69 31.49 -24.54
C ILE A 230 -32.16 30.28 -25.34
N ASP A 231 -32.30 30.30 -26.67
CA ASP A 231 -31.77 29.26 -27.56
C ASP A 231 -30.25 29.07 -27.47
N ILE A 232 -29.51 30.16 -27.27
CA ILE A 232 -28.04 30.15 -27.14
C ILE A 232 -27.65 29.50 -25.82
N ALA A 233 -28.38 29.84 -24.75
CA ALA A 233 -28.15 29.29 -23.43
C ALA A 233 -28.45 27.79 -23.38
N LEU A 234 -29.54 27.34 -24.01
CA LEU A 234 -29.87 25.92 -24.10
C LEU A 234 -28.74 25.12 -24.79
N ALA A 235 -28.12 25.69 -25.82
CA ALA A 235 -26.98 25.08 -26.49
C ALA A 235 -25.79 24.89 -25.54
N TYR A 236 -25.46 25.85 -24.67
CA TYR A 236 -24.37 25.70 -23.70
C TYR A 236 -24.65 24.64 -22.62
N ALA A 237 -25.90 24.53 -22.18
CA ALA A 237 -26.29 23.48 -21.23
C ALA A 237 -26.12 22.08 -21.85
N LEU A 238 -26.56 21.90 -23.10
CA LEU A 238 -26.39 20.64 -23.84
C LEU A 238 -24.91 20.34 -24.12
N SER A 239 -24.14 21.35 -24.54
CA SER A 239 -22.70 21.23 -24.75
C SER A 239 -21.97 20.79 -23.49
N GLY A 240 -22.36 21.27 -22.30
CA GLY A 240 -21.76 20.83 -21.03
C GLY A 240 -22.02 19.36 -20.70
N LEU A 241 -23.24 18.88 -20.94
CA LEU A 241 -23.57 17.46 -20.80
C LEU A 241 -22.78 16.61 -21.79
N ALA A 242 -22.74 17.01 -23.07
CA ALA A 242 -22.02 16.30 -24.12
C ALA A 242 -20.51 16.24 -23.82
N ALA A 243 -19.89 17.35 -23.43
CA ALA A 243 -18.48 17.39 -23.03
C ALA A 243 -18.20 16.42 -21.87
N GLY A 244 -19.09 16.40 -20.87
CA GLY A 244 -18.99 15.50 -19.72
C GLY A 244 -19.00 14.02 -20.09
N ILE A 245 -19.93 13.60 -20.96
CA ILE A 245 -20.07 12.20 -21.40
C ILE A 245 -18.86 11.76 -22.23
N PHE A 246 -18.39 12.59 -23.15
CA PHE A 246 -17.32 12.25 -24.09
C PHE A 246 -15.90 12.56 -23.57
N SER A 247 -15.77 13.06 -22.33
CA SER A 247 -14.49 13.42 -21.71
C SER A 247 -13.47 12.27 -21.64
N THR A 248 -13.94 11.02 -21.56
CA THR A 248 -13.12 9.80 -21.49
C THR A 248 -12.48 9.41 -22.83
N LEU A 249 -13.05 9.85 -23.96
CA LEU A 249 -12.64 9.46 -25.31
C LEU A 249 -11.56 10.37 -25.94
N GLY A 250 -11.07 11.36 -25.18
CA GLY A 250 -9.97 12.23 -25.58
C GLY A 250 -10.39 13.66 -25.96
N LYS A 251 -9.41 14.58 -25.99
CA LYS A 251 -9.65 16.04 -26.15
C LYS A 251 -10.35 16.43 -27.45
N TYR A 252 -10.09 15.68 -28.52
CA TYR A 252 -10.65 15.95 -29.85
C TYR A 252 -12.13 15.57 -29.93
N VAL A 253 -12.49 14.40 -29.41
CA VAL A 253 -13.88 13.90 -29.38
C VAL A 253 -14.74 14.80 -28.50
N GLU A 254 -14.22 15.22 -27.36
CA GLU A 254 -14.88 16.15 -26.44
C GLU A 254 -15.21 17.51 -27.10
N SER A 255 -14.25 18.10 -27.81
CA SER A 255 -14.46 19.39 -28.50
C SER A 255 -15.43 19.24 -29.68
N ALA A 256 -15.36 18.13 -30.42
CA ALA A 256 -16.30 17.82 -31.48
C ALA A 256 -17.73 17.66 -30.93
N ALA A 257 -17.89 16.99 -29.78
CA ALA A 257 -19.20 16.82 -29.14
C ALA A 257 -19.83 18.16 -28.73
N VAL A 258 -19.03 19.10 -28.21
CA VAL A 258 -19.47 20.46 -27.88
C VAL A 258 -19.94 21.22 -29.12
N LEU A 259 -19.16 21.18 -30.21
CA LEU A 259 -19.49 21.83 -31.47
C LEU A 259 -20.76 21.25 -32.12
N ILE A 260 -20.87 19.92 -32.17
CA ILE A 260 -22.04 19.23 -32.73
C ILE A 260 -23.29 19.56 -31.91
N SER A 261 -23.21 19.53 -30.58
CA SER A 261 -24.33 19.90 -29.70
C SER A 261 -24.79 21.33 -29.94
N PHE A 262 -23.85 22.26 -30.14
CA PHE A 262 -24.16 23.64 -30.45
C PHE A 262 -24.85 23.78 -31.81
N ILE A 263 -24.34 23.10 -32.85
CA ILE A 263 -24.93 23.12 -34.20
C ILE A 263 -26.35 22.54 -34.18
N ILE A 264 -26.59 21.41 -33.49
CA ILE A 264 -27.91 20.79 -33.38
C ILE A 264 -28.93 21.77 -32.80
N CYS A 265 -28.61 22.42 -31.67
CA CYS A 265 -29.52 23.41 -31.07
C CYS A 265 -29.79 24.59 -32.01
N ARG A 266 -28.83 24.98 -32.86
CA ARG A 266 -29.03 26.08 -33.83
C ARG A 266 -29.83 25.70 -35.05
N THR A 267 -29.70 24.47 -35.53
CA THR A 267 -30.54 23.98 -36.62
C THR A 267 -32.02 23.97 -36.22
N LEU A 268 -32.34 23.75 -34.94
CA LEU A 268 -33.71 23.75 -34.44
C LEU A 268 -34.31 25.16 -34.32
N SER A 269 -33.54 26.17 -33.90
CA SER A 269 -34.03 27.55 -33.70
C SER A 269 -33.75 28.52 -34.86
N GLY A 270 -32.99 28.09 -35.89
CA GLY A 270 -32.61 28.89 -37.05
C GLY A 270 -31.26 29.62 -36.93
N PHE A 271 -30.60 29.87 -38.08
CA PHE A 271 -29.31 30.56 -38.16
C PHE A 271 -29.47 32.06 -38.38
N ASN A 272 -29.33 32.83 -37.30
CA ASN A 272 -29.28 34.30 -37.34
C ASN A 272 -27.82 34.80 -37.37
N SER A 273 -27.60 36.09 -37.65
CA SER A 273 -26.26 36.71 -37.63
C SER A 273 -25.52 36.51 -36.29
N SER A 274 -26.24 36.47 -35.16
CA SER A 274 -25.68 36.18 -33.83
C SER A 274 -25.25 34.72 -33.65
N ALA A 275 -25.84 33.78 -34.40
CA ALA A 275 -25.47 32.37 -34.35
C ALA A 275 -24.11 32.12 -35.02
N TYR A 276 -23.80 32.84 -36.11
CA TYR A 276 -22.48 32.75 -36.76
C TYR A 276 -21.35 33.26 -35.85
N ILE A 277 -21.60 34.34 -35.11
CA ILE A 277 -20.64 34.87 -34.13
C ILE A 277 -20.43 33.84 -33.00
N ALA A 278 -21.50 33.25 -32.48
CA ALA A 278 -21.40 32.25 -31.42
C ALA A 278 -20.74 30.94 -31.86
N LEU A 279 -20.87 30.55 -33.15
CA LEU A 279 -20.10 29.46 -33.74
C LEU A 279 -18.60 29.77 -33.77
N ALA A 280 -18.23 30.99 -34.20
CA ALA A 280 -16.84 31.43 -34.24
C ALA A 280 -16.22 31.45 -32.82
N GLU A 281 -16.98 31.85 -31.80
CA GLU A 281 -16.58 31.79 -30.38
C GLU A 281 -16.29 30.35 -29.93
N ASN A 282 -17.13 29.38 -30.33
CA ASN A 282 -16.98 27.97 -29.97
C ASN A 282 -15.74 27.32 -30.63
N ILE A 283 -15.52 27.62 -31.90
CA ILE A 283 -14.32 27.20 -32.63
C ILE A 283 -13.08 27.81 -31.97
N SER A 284 -13.12 29.10 -31.64
CA SER A 284 -12.00 29.79 -30.98
C SER A 284 -11.66 29.16 -29.62
N ALA A 285 -12.66 28.86 -28.80
CA ALA A 285 -12.46 28.19 -27.52
C ALA A 285 -11.85 26.78 -27.68
N SER A 286 -12.28 26.02 -28.69
CA SER A 286 -11.74 24.69 -29.01
C SER A 286 -10.28 24.75 -29.45
N VAL A 287 -9.91 25.74 -30.27
CA VAL A 287 -8.52 25.97 -30.69
C VAL A 287 -7.63 26.31 -29.48
N ILE A 288 -8.11 27.19 -28.59
CA ILE A 288 -7.39 27.52 -27.35
C ILE A 288 -7.24 26.29 -26.47
N PHE A 289 -8.28 25.46 -26.33
CA PHE A 289 -8.22 24.22 -25.55
C PHE A 289 -7.16 23.23 -26.09
N PHE A 290 -6.96 23.19 -27.41
CA PHE A 290 -5.91 22.37 -28.01
C PHE A 290 -4.49 22.91 -27.81
N ALA A 291 -4.35 24.23 -27.69
CA ALA A 291 -3.07 24.91 -27.48
C ALA A 291 -2.54 24.81 -26.03
N ILE A 292 -3.38 24.41 -25.06
CA ILE A 292 -2.98 24.29 -23.65
C ILE A 292 -1.94 23.15 -23.49
N PRO A 293 -0.72 23.42 -22.97
CA PRO A 293 0.31 22.42 -22.79
C PRO A 293 -0.02 21.42 -21.66
N LYS A 294 0.50 20.19 -21.78
CA LYS A 294 0.27 19.10 -20.80
C LYS A 294 0.68 19.46 -19.36
N SER A 295 1.68 20.32 -19.19
CA SER A 295 2.14 20.79 -17.88
C SER A 295 1.06 21.61 -17.13
N MET A 296 0.30 22.44 -17.82
CA MET A 296 -0.81 23.20 -17.22
C MET A 296 -1.96 22.27 -16.81
N PHE A 297 -2.26 21.24 -17.61
CA PHE A 297 -3.27 20.24 -17.28
C PHE A 297 -2.98 19.50 -15.96
N SER A 298 -1.71 19.15 -15.70
CA SER A 298 -1.31 18.51 -14.44
C SER A 298 -1.45 19.40 -13.20
N THR A 299 -1.46 20.72 -13.38
CA THR A 299 -1.66 21.69 -12.28
C THR A 299 -3.15 21.92 -12.04
N ILE A 300 -3.94 21.99 -13.11
CA ILE A 300 -5.40 22.18 -13.05
C ILE A 300 -6.09 20.93 -12.49
N SER A 301 -5.62 19.73 -12.85
CA SER A 301 -6.18 18.46 -12.36
C SER A 301 -6.18 18.37 -10.84
N LYS A 302 -5.20 18.97 -10.15
CA LYS A 302 -5.12 18.99 -8.67
C LYS A 302 -6.30 19.68 -8.01
N TYR A 303 -6.90 20.68 -8.66
CA TYR A 303 -8.05 21.42 -8.15
C TYR A 303 -9.39 20.79 -8.47
N PHE A 304 -9.44 19.82 -9.39
CA PHE A 304 -10.68 19.16 -9.82
C PHE A 304 -10.69 17.66 -9.54
N ALA A 305 -9.60 17.09 -9.03
CA ALA A 305 -9.52 15.67 -8.70
C ALA A 305 -10.54 15.33 -7.60
N PRO A 306 -11.44 14.36 -7.84
CA PRO A 306 -12.42 13.94 -6.85
C PRO A 306 -11.71 13.29 -5.65
N PHE A 307 -12.25 13.54 -4.46
CA PHE A 307 -11.89 12.82 -3.24
C PHE A 307 -11.99 11.30 -3.51
N PRO A 308 -10.94 10.50 -3.26
CA PRO A 308 -11.09 9.06 -3.25
C PRO A 308 -12.03 8.68 -2.10
N LYS A 309 -13.28 8.34 -2.41
CA LYS A 309 -14.21 7.75 -1.44
C LYS A 309 -13.78 6.30 -1.22
N THR A 310 -12.86 6.07 -0.29
CA THR A 310 -12.79 4.77 0.37
C THR A 310 -13.87 4.75 1.46
N ASN A 311 -14.77 3.78 1.39
CA ASN A 311 -15.75 3.52 2.46
C ASN A 311 -15.01 2.90 3.66
N GLU A 312 -15.43 3.15 4.90
CA GLU A 312 -14.83 2.52 6.09
C GLU A 312 -14.80 0.98 5.97
N LYS A 313 -15.88 0.40 5.45
CA LYS A 313 -15.98 -1.04 5.14
C LYS A 313 -15.03 -1.50 4.02
N SER A 314 -14.60 -0.62 3.11
CA SER A 314 -13.61 -0.98 2.09
C SER A 314 -12.18 -0.87 2.60
N GLY A 315 -11.89 0.01 3.57
CA GLY A 315 -10.55 0.12 4.15
C GLY A 315 -10.07 -1.20 4.77
N ILE A 316 -10.91 -1.80 5.62
CA ILE A 316 -10.61 -3.10 6.25
C ILE A 316 -10.52 -4.21 5.19
N LYS A 317 -11.45 -4.25 4.23
CA LYS A 317 -11.41 -5.20 3.11
C LYS A 317 -10.11 -5.12 2.31
N ASN A 318 -9.64 -3.90 2.04
CA ASN A 318 -8.39 -3.68 1.31
C ASN A 318 -7.18 -4.16 2.13
N GLY A 319 -7.17 -3.94 3.45
CA GLY A 319 -6.11 -4.48 4.32
C GLY A 319 -6.05 -6.01 4.29
N ILE A 320 -7.21 -6.67 4.40
CA ILE A 320 -7.33 -8.14 4.28
C ILE A 320 -6.86 -8.60 2.89
N HIS A 321 -7.31 -7.92 1.84
CA HIS A 321 -6.99 -8.27 0.47
C HIS A 321 -5.49 -8.14 0.17
N ILE A 322 -4.82 -7.10 0.66
CA ILE A 322 -3.36 -6.93 0.51
C ILE A 322 -2.62 -8.06 1.21
N ARG A 323 -2.92 -8.34 2.49
CA ARG A 323 -2.23 -9.41 3.24
C ARG A 323 -2.48 -10.80 2.67
N LEU A 324 -3.73 -11.12 2.29
CA LEU A 324 -4.06 -12.40 1.67
C LEU A 324 -3.31 -12.61 0.36
N ASN A 325 -3.17 -11.57 -0.48
CA ASN A 325 -2.41 -11.69 -1.73
C ASN A 325 -0.91 -11.90 -1.46
N MET A 326 -0.31 -11.17 -0.51
CA MET A 326 1.10 -11.37 -0.13
C MET A 326 1.34 -12.79 0.41
N ALA A 327 0.43 -13.29 1.24
CA ALA A 327 0.47 -14.66 1.75
C ALA A 327 0.29 -15.71 0.65
N ALA A 328 -0.69 -15.53 -0.25
CA ALA A 328 -0.94 -16.44 -1.35
C ALA A 328 0.28 -16.56 -2.28
N GLU A 329 0.99 -15.44 -2.50
CA GLU A 329 2.18 -15.42 -3.33
C GLU A 329 3.35 -16.17 -2.68
N ALA A 330 3.59 -15.98 -1.38
CA ALA A 330 4.59 -16.76 -0.63
C ALA A 330 4.26 -18.27 -0.62
N LEU A 331 2.98 -18.63 -0.54
CA LEU A 331 2.54 -20.04 -0.58
C LEU A 331 2.69 -20.70 -1.95
N LYS A 332 2.72 -19.93 -3.04
CA LYS A 332 2.88 -20.46 -4.41
C LYS A 332 4.24 -21.15 -4.61
N GLU A 333 5.25 -20.78 -3.84
CA GLU A 333 6.55 -21.47 -3.85
C GLU A 333 6.47 -22.81 -3.11
N VAL A 334 5.83 -22.82 -1.93
CA VAL A 334 5.59 -24.04 -1.15
C VAL A 334 4.71 -25.04 -1.92
N SER A 335 3.67 -24.56 -2.62
CA SER A 335 2.71 -25.43 -3.32
C SER A 335 3.36 -26.31 -4.40
N LYS A 336 4.41 -25.81 -5.06
CA LYS A 336 5.17 -26.57 -6.08
C LYS A 336 5.87 -27.79 -5.48
N THR A 337 6.24 -27.75 -4.20
CA THR A 337 6.87 -28.88 -3.51
C THR A 337 5.83 -29.97 -3.20
N THR A 338 4.66 -29.59 -2.69
CA THR A 338 3.53 -30.51 -2.45
C THR A 338 3.03 -31.22 -3.72
N GLU A 339 3.01 -30.55 -4.88
CA GLU A 339 2.54 -31.17 -6.12
C GLU A 339 3.45 -32.33 -6.59
N LYS A 340 4.77 -32.16 -6.43
CA LYS A 340 5.73 -33.23 -6.75
C LYS A 340 5.53 -34.44 -5.84
N VAL A 341 5.30 -34.18 -4.55
CA VAL A 341 5.12 -35.19 -3.52
C VAL A 341 3.82 -35.98 -3.74
N SER A 342 2.71 -35.31 -4.08
CA SER A 342 1.43 -35.97 -4.42
C SER A 342 1.55 -36.91 -5.61
N LYS A 343 2.38 -36.58 -6.62
CA LYS A 343 2.61 -37.45 -7.78
C LYS A 343 3.35 -38.74 -7.41
N GLU A 344 4.32 -38.68 -6.51
CA GLU A 344 5.04 -39.88 -6.05
C GLU A 344 4.18 -40.78 -5.14
N LEU A 345 3.37 -40.18 -4.25
CA LEU A 345 2.38 -40.87 -3.43
C LEU A 345 1.37 -41.71 -4.23
N SER A 346 0.96 -41.23 -5.40
CA SER A 346 -0.07 -41.88 -6.23
C SER A 346 0.35 -43.19 -6.89
N ARG A 347 1.65 -43.55 -6.81
CA ARG A 347 2.21 -44.73 -7.50
C ARG A 347 2.30 -45.99 -6.64
N ILE A 348 2.00 -45.91 -5.35
CA ILE A 348 2.34 -46.96 -4.39
C ILE A 348 1.07 -47.62 -3.85
N ASN A 349 0.98 -48.93 -3.99
CA ASN A 349 -0.08 -49.76 -3.43
C ASN A 349 0.57 -50.82 -2.53
N THR A 350 0.32 -50.78 -1.22
CA THR A 350 1.02 -51.62 -0.24
C THR A 350 0.46 -53.05 -0.25
N PRO A 351 1.26 -54.10 -0.50
CA PRO A 351 0.80 -55.48 -0.47
C PRO A 351 0.68 -56.02 0.97
N SER A 352 -0.35 -56.82 1.24
CA SER A 352 -0.53 -57.46 2.55
C SER A 352 0.48 -58.60 2.81
N PHE A 353 0.83 -58.90 4.06
CA PHE A 353 1.73 -60.03 4.39
C PHE A 353 1.18 -61.38 3.88
N SER A 354 -0.16 -61.52 3.82
CA SER A 354 -0.83 -62.64 3.18
C SER A 354 -0.52 -62.78 1.69
N GLU A 355 -0.41 -61.68 0.94
CA GLU A 355 -0.03 -61.70 -0.48
C GLU A 355 1.42 -62.13 -0.68
N ILE A 356 2.32 -61.80 0.26
CA ILE A 356 3.71 -62.27 0.24
C ILE A 356 3.75 -63.79 0.38
N LEU A 357 2.98 -64.34 1.32
CA LEU A 357 2.91 -65.79 1.52
C LEU A 357 2.41 -66.50 0.27
N THR A 358 1.40 -65.95 -0.41
CA THR A 358 0.90 -66.47 -1.70
C THR A 358 1.96 -66.39 -2.79
N LYS A 359 2.70 -65.28 -2.89
CA LYS A 359 3.81 -65.13 -3.87
C LYS A 359 4.98 -66.08 -3.60
N ILE A 360 5.30 -66.34 -2.33
CA ILE A 360 6.32 -67.34 -1.93
C ILE A 360 5.85 -68.75 -2.29
N GLU A 361 4.56 -69.06 -2.07
CA GLU A 361 3.95 -70.32 -2.51
C GLU A 361 4.07 -70.48 -4.03
N ASP A 362 3.79 -69.43 -4.79
CA ASP A 362 3.87 -69.47 -6.26
C ASP A 362 5.32 -69.64 -6.75
N ASP A 363 6.27 -68.85 -6.23
CA ASP A 363 7.66 -68.88 -6.72
C ASP A 363 8.42 -70.16 -6.33
N ALA A 364 8.16 -70.72 -5.15
CA ALA A 364 8.96 -71.83 -4.60
C ALA A 364 8.22 -73.18 -4.55
N CYS A 365 6.89 -73.17 -4.39
CA CYS A 365 6.09 -74.38 -4.15
C CYS A 365 5.29 -74.86 -5.37
N ILE A 366 5.24 -74.09 -6.48
CA ILE A 366 4.67 -74.57 -7.74
C ILE A 366 5.41 -75.85 -8.23
N GLY A 367 4.63 -76.88 -8.53
CA GLY A 367 5.14 -78.20 -8.95
C GLY A 367 5.80 -79.02 -7.83
N CYS A 368 5.50 -78.76 -6.56
CA CYS A 368 5.92 -79.60 -5.43
C CYS A 368 4.81 -80.57 -5.01
N ASN A 369 5.12 -81.88 -4.87
CA ASN A 369 4.15 -82.90 -4.45
C ASN A 369 3.55 -82.63 -3.05
N ASN A 370 4.31 -81.97 -2.16
CA ASN A 370 3.87 -81.68 -0.78
C ASN A 370 3.19 -80.31 -0.63
N ARG A 371 2.85 -79.63 -1.74
CA ARG A 371 2.21 -78.30 -1.69
C ARG A 371 0.90 -78.30 -0.91
N LYS A 372 -0.02 -79.22 -1.23
CA LYS A 372 -1.33 -79.34 -0.53
C LYS A 372 -1.14 -79.58 0.96
N PHE A 373 -0.23 -80.48 1.33
CA PHE A 373 0.09 -80.77 2.73
C PHE A 373 0.62 -79.52 3.47
N CYS A 374 1.50 -78.74 2.85
CA CYS A 374 2.08 -77.54 3.47
C CYS A 374 1.11 -76.35 3.56
N TRP A 375 0.32 -76.09 2.51
CA TRP A 375 -0.46 -74.86 2.38
C TRP A 375 -1.97 -75.02 2.67
N GLU A 376 -2.50 -76.25 2.64
CA GLU A 376 -3.89 -76.57 3.03
C GLU A 376 -3.94 -77.19 4.43
N THR A 377 -3.15 -78.23 4.72
CA THR A 377 -3.19 -78.96 6.01
C THR A 377 -2.39 -78.28 7.11
N HIS A 378 -1.14 -77.89 6.84
CA HIS A 378 -0.22 -77.29 7.81
C HIS A 378 0.03 -75.79 7.60
N ARG A 379 -0.94 -75.06 7.02
CA ARG A 379 -0.80 -73.65 6.64
C ARG A 379 -0.25 -72.76 7.76
N LYS A 380 -0.76 -72.92 8.98
CA LYS A 380 -0.33 -72.12 10.15
C LYS A 380 1.13 -72.35 10.51
N ALA A 381 1.57 -73.61 10.52
CA ALA A 381 2.96 -73.96 10.81
C ALA A 381 3.91 -73.49 9.69
N THR A 382 3.49 -73.58 8.42
CA THR A 382 4.25 -73.05 7.27
C THR A 382 4.43 -71.54 7.34
N ALA A 383 3.34 -70.81 7.59
CA ALA A 383 3.37 -69.36 7.71
C ALA A 383 4.21 -68.91 8.92
N TYR A 384 4.15 -69.63 10.04
CA TYR A 384 4.97 -69.35 11.23
C TYR A 384 6.46 -69.54 10.93
N ALA A 385 6.84 -70.65 10.28
CA ALA A 385 8.24 -70.89 9.92
C ALA A 385 8.80 -69.83 8.95
N ILE A 386 8.01 -69.42 7.95
CA ILE A 386 8.40 -68.31 7.04
C ILE A 386 8.53 -67.00 7.82
N LYS A 387 7.63 -66.73 8.79
CA LYS A 387 7.70 -65.54 9.63
C LYS A 387 8.96 -65.50 10.50
N GLU A 388 9.41 -66.63 11.05
CA GLU A 388 10.67 -66.68 11.79
C GLU A 388 11.88 -66.46 10.86
N ILE A 389 11.88 -66.97 9.62
CA ILE A 389 12.92 -66.63 8.62
C ILE A 389 12.95 -65.11 8.36
N THR A 390 11.80 -64.46 8.22
CA THR A 390 11.75 -63.00 8.02
C THR A 390 12.27 -62.20 9.24
N LYS A 391 12.10 -62.74 10.45
CA LYS A 391 12.58 -62.14 11.70
C LYS A 391 14.09 -62.25 11.83
N GLU A 392 14.66 -63.38 11.40
CA GLU A 392 16.11 -63.59 11.27
C GLU A 392 16.72 -62.60 10.27
N LEU A 393 16.04 -62.35 9.14
CA LEU A 393 16.50 -61.37 8.15
C LEU A 393 16.46 -59.92 8.65
N ARG A 394 15.53 -59.58 9.55
CA ARG A 394 15.38 -58.23 10.12
C ARG A 394 16.45 -57.92 11.17
N ASN A 395 16.78 -58.89 12.02
CA ASN A 395 17.76 -58.73 13.09
C ASN A 395 19.09 -59.29 12.61
N SER A 396 19.91 -58.46 11.96
CA SER A 396 21.26 -58.83 11.53
C SER A 396 22.13 -59.23 12.73
N GLY A 397 22.01 -60.49 13.16
CA GLY A 397 22.74 -61.06 14.29
C GLY A 397 21.86 -61.46 15.48
N SER A 398 21.65 -62.78 15.61
CA SER A 398 21.49 -63.60 16.83
C SER A 398 20.17 -64.37 17.05
N ASN A 399 20.38 -65.69 17.26
CA ASN A 399 19.60 -66.73 17.97
C ASN A 399 18.28 -67.17 17.30
N ASP A 400 17.91 -68.45 17.13
CA ASP A 400 18.24 -69.75 17.73
C ASP A 400 17.90 -70.83 16.66
N ASP A 401 18.84 -71.72 16.29
CA ASP A 401 18.77 -72.61 15.11
C ASP A 401 17.69 -73.74 15.21
N ARG A 402 16.93 -73.75 16.32
CA ARG A 402 15.99 -74.82 16.69
C ARG A 402 14.66 -74.80 15.93
N ASP A 403 14.15 -73.63 15.54
CA ASP A 403 12.85 -73.52 14.86
C ASP A 403 12.96 -73.60 13.33
N LEU A 404 14.15 -73.31 12.75
CA LEU A 404 14.44 -73.59 11.33
C LEU A 404 14.52 -75.10 11.05
N MET A 405 14.72 -75.92 12.08
CA MET A 405 14.92 -77.37 11.97
C MET A 405 13.63 -78.10 11.55
N ASP A 406 12.45 -77.61 11.96
CA ASP A 406 11.15 -78.17 11.54
C ASP A 406 10.91 -77.97 10.03
N LEU A 407 11.18 -76.76 9.51
CA LEU A 407 11.02 -76.49 8.08
C LEU A 407 12.09 -77.19 7.22
N LYS A 408 13.34 -77.28 7.69
CA LYS A 408 14.41 -78.05 7.06
C LYS A 408 14.09 -79.56 7.00
N GLY A 409 13.44 -80.11 8.03
CA GLY A 409 13.07 -81.52 8.11
C GLY A 409 11.91 -81.93 7.19
N ARG A 410 10.95 -81.03 6.95
CA ARG A 410 9.73 -81.33 6.16
C ARG A 410 9.77 -80.85 4.70
N CYS A 411 10.65 -79.89 4.37
CA CYS A 411 10.68 -79.26 3.05
C CYS A 411 11.87 -79.74 2.18
N TYR A 412 11.59 -80.53 1.15
CA TYR A 412 12.59 -80.96 0.17
C TYR A 412 13.16 -79.83 -0.71
N ARG A 413 12.49 -78.66 -0.75
CA ARG A 413 12.89 -77.48 -1.55
C ARG A 413 13.25 -76.28 -0.66
N PHE A 414 13.76 -76.54 0.55
CA PHE A 414 14.06 -75.49 1.53
C PHE A 414 14.90 -74.34 0.95
N SER A 415 15.95 -74.65 0.18
CA SER A 415 16.81 -73.63 -0.46
C SER A 415 16.05 -72.68 -1.40
N LYS A 416 15.07 -73.19 -2.17
CA LYS A 416 14.21 -72.36 -3.04
C LYS A 416 13.20 -71.54 -2.24
N VAL A 417 12.64 -72.11 -1.18
CA VAL A 417 11.70 -71.39 -0.29
C VAL A 417 12.44 -70.26 0.44
N TYR A 418 13.65 -70.52 0.91
CA TYR A 418 14.50 -69.53 1.57
C TYR A 418 14.86 -68.38 0.63
N SER A 419 15.34 -68.67 -0.60
CA SER A 419 15.68 -67.62 -1.56
C SER A 419 14.46 -66.81 -2.05
N ALA A 420 13.31 -67.47 -2.25
CA ALA A 420 12.05 -66.78 -2.55
C ALA A 420 11.58 -65.90 -1.38
N THR A 421 11.75 -66.36 -0.14
CA THR A 421 11.42 -65.60 1.07
C THR A 421 12.31 -64.37 1.19
N VAL A 422 13.63 -64.50 1.02
CA VAL A 422 14.57 -63.37 1.04
C VAL A 422 14.20 -62.32 -0.02
N LYS A 423 13.93 -62.76 -1.25
CA LYS A 423 13.56 -61.87 -2.35
C LYS A 423 12.25 -61.13 -2.08
N ARG A 424 11.18 -61.85 -1.73
CA ARG A 424 9.84 -61.28 -1.53
C ARG A 424 9.73 -60.47 -0.25
N TYR A 425 10.45 -60.86 0.80
CA TYR A 425 10.56 -60.07 2.01
C TYR A 425 11.33 -58.77 1.77
N GLY A 426 12.39 -58.77 0.96
CA GLY A 426 13.08 -57.53 0.54
C GLY A 426 12.17 -56.57 -0.23
N GLU A 427 11.39 -57.08 -1.19
CA GLU A 427 10.38 -56.29 -1.90
C GLU A 427 9.30 -55.72 -0.95
N TYR A 428 8.87 -56.51 0.04
CA TYR A 428 7.89 -56.07 1.05
C TYR A 428 8.44 -55.06 2.05
N ALA A 429 9.66 -55.28 2.57
CA ALA A 429 10.32 -54.35 3.48
C ALA A 429 10.51 -52.98 2.81
N CYS A 430 10.94 -52.97 1.54
CA CYS A 430 11.00 -51.75 0.74
C CYS A 430 9.63 -51.09 0.57
N ALA A 431 8.54 -51.86 0.41
CA ALA A 431 7.19 -51.31 0.33
C ALA A 431 6.69 -50.75 1.68
N LEU A 432 7.07 -51.37 2.80
CA LEU A 432 6.75 -50.90 4.15
C LEU A 432 7.50 -49.60 4.50
N ASP A 433 8.77 -49.50 4.12
CA ASP A 433 9.57 -48.28 4.27
C ASP A 433 8.98 -47.14 3.42
N CYS A 434 8.47 -47.46 2.23
CA CYS A 434 7.71 -46.50 1.42
C CYS A 434 6.42 -46.04 2.12
N GLU A 435 5.68 -46.93 2.79
CA GLU A 435 4.45 -46.58 3.53
C GLU A 435 4.74 -45.64 4.71
N THR A 436 5.81 -45.90 5.47
CA THR A 436 6.24 -45.01 6.56
C THR A 436 6.61 -43.63 6.05
N ARG A 437 7.33 -43.56 4.92
CA ARG A 437 7.65 -42.28 4.25
C ARG A 437 6.41 -41.54 3.75
N ILE A 438 5.36 -42.27 3.35
CA ILE A 438 4.07 -41.71 2.95
C ILE A 438 3.32 -41.10 4.15
N ASP A 439 3.35 -41.75 5.31
CA ASP A 439 2.72 -41.21 6.51
C ASP A 439 3.48 -39.97 7.02
N GLU A 440 4.82 -39.96 6.97
CA GLU A 440 5.63 -38.76 7.22
C GLU A 440 5.24 -37.60 6.28
N VAL A 441 4.99 -37.90 5.01
CA VAL A 441 4.50 -36.92 4.03
C VAL A 441 3.13 -36.38 4.41
N ARG A 442 2.19 -37.23 4.84
CA ARG A 442 0.85 -36.79 5.26
C ARG A 442 0.92 -35.85 6.45
N ASP A 443 1.77 -36.16 7.44
CA ASP A 443 1.96 -35.32 8.61
C ASP A 443 2.51 -33.93 8.25
N VAL A 444 3.41 -33.87 7.26
CA VAL A 444 3.91 -32.60 6.76
C VAL A 444 2.83 -31.78 6.05
N VAL A 445 2.04 -32.39 5.16
CA VAL A 445 0.92 -31.68 4.48
C VAL A 445 -0.10 -31.17 5.49
N CYS A 446 -0.44 -31.97 6.50
CA CYS A 446 -1.30 -31.55 7.60
C CYS A 446 -0.69 -30.35 8.35
N SER A 447 0.61 -30.37 8.63
CA SER A 447 1.31 -29.26 9.28
C SER A 447 1.30 -27.96 8.45
N GLN A 448 1.39 -28.06 7.12
CA GLN A 448 1.26 -26.90 6.22
C GLN A 448 -0.15 -26.30 6.27
N LEU A 449 -1.19 -27.15 6.28
CA LEU A 449 -2.59 -26.69 6.40
C LEU A 449 -2.87 -26.06 7.77
N TYR A 450 -2.31 -26.62 8.86
CA TYR A 450 -2.36 -25.99 10.17
C TYR A 450 -1.65 -24.64 10.18
N GLY A 451 -0.48 -24.52 9.53
CA GLY A 451 0.22 -23.24 9.41
C GLY A 451 -0.59 -22.16 8.66
N ILE A 452 -1.28 -22.56 7.59
CA ILE A 452 -2.21 -21.66 6.88
C ILE A 452 -3.39 -21.28 7.79
N SER A 453 -3.95 -22.24 8.53
CA SER A 453 -5.03 -21.99 9.48
C SER A 453 -4.61 -21.01 10.57
N ASP A 454 -3.42 -21.19 11.16
CA ASP A 454 -2.88 -20.31 12.19
C ASP A 454 -2.64 -18.90 11.64
N MET A 455 -2.09 -18.76 10.43
CA MET A 455 -1.92 -17.46 9.80
C MET A 455 -3.26 -16.77 9.51
N LEU A 456 -4.27 -17.51 9.03
CA LEU A 456 -5.62 -16.98 8.85
C LEU A 456 -6.26 -16.60 10.19
N TYR A 457 -5.97 -17.35 11.25
CA TYR A 457 -6.42 -17.04 12.61
C TYR A 457 -5.76 -15.78 13.14
N ASP A 458 -4.44 -15.63 13.01
CA ASP A 458 -3.67 -14.43 13.39
C ASP A 458 -4.12 -13.22 12.59
N LEU A 459 -4.32 -13.37 11.28
CA LEU A 459 -4.88 -12.34 10.42
C LEU A 459 -6.28 -11.93 10.90
N SER A 460 -7.15 -12.91 11.16
CA SER A 460 -8.48 -12.67 11.72
C SER A 460 -8.40 -11.95 13.08
N ASN A 461 -7.45 -12.32 13.96
CA ASN A 461 -7.24 -11.72 15.26
C ASN A 461 -6.71 -10.28 15.16
N ASP A 462 -5.74 -10.03 14.28
CA ASP A 462 -5.20 -8.70 13.95
C ASP A 462 -6.32 -7.76 13.51
N PHE A 463 -7.28 -8.27 12.72
CA PHE A 463 -8.41 -7.49 12.23
C PHE A 463 -9.57 -7.37 13.23
N SER A 464 -9.81 -8.38 14.07
CA SER A 464 -10.90 -8.37 15.06
C SER A 464 -10.51 -7.63 16.35
N LYS A 465 -9.24 -7.61 16.72
CA LYS A 465 -8.69 -6.82 17.84
C LYS A 465 -8.23 -5.41 17.43
N GLY A 466 -8.18 -5.13 16.13
CA GLY A 466 -7.66 -3.89 15.52
C GLY A 466 -8.73 -2.88 15.16
N GLU A 467 -9.48 -2.36 16.14
CA GLU A 467 -10.11 -1.06 15.97
C GLU A 467 -8.99 -0.02 15.83
N ASN A 468 -8.74 0.43 14.58
CA ASN A 468 -8.37 1.80 14.17
C ASN A 468 -7.81 1.78 12.73
N ALA A 469 -8.59 1.30 11.76
CA ALA A 469 -8.32 1.59 10.36
C ALA A 469 -8.42 3.11 10.16
N ASN A 470 -7.30 3.77 9.89
CA ASN A 470 -7.27 5.23 9.74
C ASN A 470 -7.51 5.60 8.27
N LEU A 471 -8.80 5.66 7.88
CA LEU A 471 -9.16 6.03 6.50
C LEU A 471 -8.71 7.42 6.10
N SER A 472 -8.69 8.36 7.05
CA SER A 472 -8.23 9.73 6.77
C SER A 472 -6.77 9.71 6.31
N LEU A 473 -5.92 8.96 7.01
CA LEU A 473 -4.50 8.82 6.70
C LEU A 473 -4.26 8.05 5.39
N ALA A 474 -5.01 6.97 5.15
CA ALA A 474 -4.94 6.23 3.89
C ALA A 474 -5.29 7.13 2.68
N ASN A 475 -6.34 7.94 2.78
CA ASN A 475 -6.76 8.85 1.71
C ASN A 475 -5.76 9.99 1.49
N LYS A 476 -5.19 10.53 2.58
CA LYS A 476 -4.10 11.53 2.50
C LYS A 476 -2.91 10.98 1.72
N ILE A 477 -2.48 9.75 2.04
CA ILE A 477 -1.34 9.11 1.36
C ILE A 477 -1.66 8.78 -0.09
N ALA A 478 -2.86 8.30 -0.39
CA ALA A 478 -3.30 8.07 -1.77
C ALA A 478 -3.27 9.36 -2.59
N GLY A 479 -3.73 10.48 -2.02
CA GLY A 479 -3.63 11.81 -2.65
C GLY A 479 -2.18 12.28 -2.80
N ALA A 480 -1.34 12.00 -1.81
CA ALA A 480 0.08 12.32 -1.81
C ALA A 480 0.81 11.59 -2.96
N LEU A 481 0.58 10.30 -3.14
CA LEU A 481 1.17 9.49 -4.20
C LEU A 481 0.79 9.97 -5.61
N ARG A 482 -0.42 10.49 -5.81
CA ARG A 482 -0.83 11.07 -7.09
C ARG A 482 0.02 12.28 -7.49
N ASN A 483 0.59 13.02 -6.53
CA ASN A 483 1.52 14.11 -6.84
C ASN A 483 2.87 13.63 -7.40
N LEU A 484 3.18 12.33 -7.26
CA LEU A 484 4.36 11.68 -7.80
C LEU A 484 4.05 10.86 -9.06
N ASP A 485 2.89 11.06 -9.69
CA ASP A 485 2.36 10.25 -10.80
C ASP A 485 2.21 8.75 -10.46
N ILE A 486 2.10 8.41 -9.16
CA ILE A 486 1.85 7.05 -8.68
C ILE A 486 0.37 6.91 -8.34
N THR A 487 -0.34 6.05 -9.08
CA THR A 487 -1.74 5.73 -8.78
C THR A 487 -1.80 4.46 -7.94
N ALA A 488 -2.12 4.61 -6.65
CA ALA A 488 -2.39 3.48 -5.77
C ALA A 488 -3.77 2.87 -6.08
N GLU A 489 -3.83 1.56 -6.22
CA GLU A 489 -5.08 0.81 -6.40
C GLU A 489 -5.78 0.61 -5.05
N GLU A 490 -5.00 0.23 -4.04
CA GLU A 490 -5.47 0.05 -2.67
C GLU A 490 -4.47 0.68 -1.69
N THR A 491 -5.01 1.43 -0.72
CA THR A 491 -4.25 1.97 0.42
C THR A 491 -4.95 1.60 1.71
N PHE A 492 -4.19 1.07 2.65
CA PHE A 492 -4.67 0.70 3.98
C PHE A 492 -3.73 1.29 5.02
N ALA A 493 -4.29 1.99 6.01
CA ALA A 493 -3.53 2.53 7.13
C ALA A 493 -4.14 2.02 8.43
N LYS A 494 -3.29 1.58 9.35
CA LYS A 494 -3.67 1.13 10.69
C LYS A 494 -2.85 1.86 11.75
N THR A 495 -3.45 2.03 12.91
CA THR A 495 -2.74 2.45 14.11
C THR A 495 -2.81 1.30 15.12
N ASP A 496 -1.65 0.86 15.58
CA ASP A 496 -1.54 -0.21 16.57
C ASP A 496 -1.94 0.29 17.99
N LYS A 497 -2.11 -0.64 18.94
CA LYS A 497 -2.45 -0.37 20.35
C LYS A 497 -1.48 0.59 21.04
N TYR A 498 -0.24 0.63 20.58
CA TYR A 498 0.81 1.53 21.06
C TYR A 498 0.81 2.90 20.36
N GLY A 499 -0.19 3.21 19.53
CA GLY A 499 -0.27 4.46 18.77
C GLY A 499 0.59 4.51 17.52
N ARG A 500 1.25 3.41 17.15
CA ARG A 500 2.19 3.33 16.02
C ARG A 500 1.42 3.24 14.70
N THR A 501 1.75 4.09 13.73
CA THR A 501 1.08 4.09 12.43
C THR A 501 1.83 3.24 11.40
N SER A 502 1.10 2.36 10.70
CA SER A 502 1.62 1.58 9.57
C SER A 502 0.69 1.68 8.38
N VAL A 503 1.25 1.76 7.18
CA VAL A 503 0.52 1.97 5.93
C VAL A 503 0.99 0.96 4.89
N MET A 504 0.04 0.26 4.30
CA MET A 504 0.23 -0.68 3.22
C MET A 504 -0.40 -0.11 1.95
N ILE A 505 0.34 -0.17 0.84
CA ILE A 505 -0.05 0.42 -0.43
C ILE A 505 0.18 -0.63 -1.52
N LYS A 506 -0.83 -0.85 -2.35
CA LYS A 506 -0.77 -1.73 -3.51
C LYS A 506 -0.86 -0.89 -4.79
N ILE A 507 0.09 -1.12 -5.68
CA ILE A 507 0.22 -0.41 -6.95
C ILE A 507 0.28 -1.45 -8.07
N LYS A 508 -0.43 -1.22 -9.17
CA LYS A 508 -0.29 -2.04 -10.37
C LYS A 508 1.04 -1.75 -11.04
N LYS A 509 1.79 -2.80 -11.36
CA LYS A 509 3.10 -2.67 -12.01
C LYS A 509 2.96 -2.06 -13.40
N ASN A 510 3.81 -1.08 -13.69
CA ASN A 510 3.94 -0.47 -15.02
C ASN A 510 5.44 -0.37 -15.35
N PRO A 511 5.91 -0.85 -16.52
CA PRO A 511 7.33 -0.83 -16.88
C PRO A 511 8.00 0.55 -16.83
N GLU A 512 7.24 1.64 -17.01
CA GLU A 512 7.78 3.01 -16.94
C GLU A 512 7.86 3.58 -15.51
N LEU A 513 7.34 2.87 -14.51
CA LEU A 513 7.21 3.38 -13.15
C LEU A 513 8.52 3.25 -12.36
N VAL A 514 9.17 4.38 -12.09
CA VAL A 514 10.36 4.44 -11.24
C VAL A 514 9.99 4.88 -9.82
N ILE A 515 10.17 3.97 -8.85
CA ILE A 515 9.84 4.23 -7.45
C ILE A 515 11.06 4.79 -6.72
N ASN A 516 11.00 6.07 -6.34
CA ASN A 516 12.00 6.68 -5.46
C ASN A 516 11.51 6.64 -3.99
N LYS A 517 12.07 5.69 -3.23
CA LYS A 517 11.71 5.45 -1.81
C LYS A 517 11.81 6.71 -0.94
N ARG A 518 12.86 7.53 -1.12
CA ARG A 518 13.09 8.74 -0.32
C ARG A 518 12.08 9.85 -0.63
N ASN A 519 11.67 9.98 -1.88
CA ASN A 519 10.66 10.97 -2.27
C ASN A 519 9.29 10.60 -1.70
N ILE A 520 8.92 9.31 -1.75
CA ILE A 520 7.68 8.81 -1.14
C ILE A 520 7.68 9.08 0.37
N MET A 521 8.76 8.72 1.07
CA MET A 521 8.92 8.98 2.50
C MET A 521 8.71 10.47 2.85
N LYS A 522 9.45 11.37 2.19
CA LYS A 522 9.38 12.83 2.47
C LYS A 522 7.99 13.39 2.22
N LEU A 523 7.37 13.01 1.10
CA LEU A 523 6.08 13.54 0.69
C LEU A 523 4.95 12.99 1.56
N CYS A 524 4.95 11.69 1.88
CA CYS A 524 3.99 11.11 2.82
C CYS A 524 4.14 11.72 4.22
N SER A 525 5.38 11.97 4.66
CA SER A 525 5.63 12.57 5.97
C SER A 525 5.10 14.01 6.06
N LEU A 526 5.31 14.80 5.01
CA LEU A 526 4.80 16.17 4.92
C LEU A 526 3.27 16.22 4.93
N VAL A 527 2.61 15.35 4.16
CA VAL A 527 1.14 15.36 4.02
C VAL A 527 0.43 14.81 5.25
N CYS A 528 1.03 13.83 5.93
CA CYS A 528 0.42 13.19 7.10
C CYS A 528 0.76 13.87 8.42
N GLU A 529 1.71 14.82 8.43
CA GLU A 529 2.26 15.44 9.65
C GLU A 529 2.85 14.39 10.62
N LEU A 530 3.39 13.31 10.05
CA LEU A 530 4.03 12.21 10.77
C LEU A 530 5.40 11.95 10.15
N GLN A 531 6.40 11.60 10.95
CA GLN A 531 7.68 11.17 10.41
C GLN A 531 7.57 9.69 10.04
N PHE A 532 7.85 9.33 8.79
CA PHE A 532 7.93 7.93 8.34
C PHE A 532 9.38 7.51 8.10
N ASP A 533 9.65 6.23 8.28
CA ASP A 533 10.89 5.61 7.83
C ASP A 533 10.91 5.34 6.31
N VAL A 534 12.09 5.02 5.80
CA VAL A 534 12.26 4.66 4.38
C VAL A 534 11.38 3.45 4.06
N PRO A 535 10.51 3.53 3.04
CA PRO A 535 9.54 2.49 2.78
C PRO A 535 10.18 1.18 2.30
N THR A 536 9.64 0.07 2.78
CA THR A 536 9.92 -1.26 2.23
C THR A 536 9.08 -1.46 0.96
N VAL A 537 9.71 -1.96 -0.11
CA VAL A 537 9.05 -2.17 -1.40
C VAL A 537 9.25 -3.62 -1.80
N SER A 538 8.15 -4.35 -1.95
CA SER A 538 8.11 -5.72 -2.45
C SER A 538 7.47 -5.72 -3.84
N LYS A 539 8.08 -6.39 -4.81
CA LYS A 539 7.58 -6.45 -6.19
C LYS A 539 7.16 -7.86 -6.52
N THR A 540 6.00 -7.97 -7.15
CA THR A 540 5.43 -9.23 -7.65
C THR A 540 5.25 -9.13 -9.16
N ASP A 541 4.70 -10.18 -9.78
CA ASP A 541 4.55 -10.21 -11.25
C ASP A 541 3.67 -9.07 -11.75
N ASP A 542 2.52 -8.86 -11.10
CA ASP A 542 1.51 -7.87 -11.48
C ASP A 542 1.48 -6.61 -10.60
N TYR A 543 1.98 -6.69 -9.35
CA TYR A 543 1.80 -5.65 -8.35
C TYR A 543 3.12 -5.22 -7.69
N ILE A 544 3.08 -4.05 -7.06
CA ILE A 544 4.12 -3.54 -6.19
C ILE A 544 3.47 -3.15 -4.87
N TYR A 545 4.00 -3.70 -3.79
CA TYR A 545 3.58 -3.41 -2.43
C TYR A 545 4.58 -2.46 -1.78
N ILE A 546 4.08 -1.36 -1.23
CA ILE A 546 4.88 -0.40 -0.46
C ILE A 546 4.36 -0.38 0.97
N MET A 547 5.26 -0.59 1.93
CA MET A 547 4.97 -0.48 3.35
C MET A 547 5.68 0.74 3.95
N LEU A 548 4.92 1.62 4.60
CA LEU A 548 5.44 2.73 5.39
C LEU A 548 5.14 2.49 6.87
N THR A 549 6.12 2.73 7.71
CA THR A 549 6.01 2.70 9.17
C THR A 549 6.43 4.04 9.72
N GLU A 550 5.75 4.48 10.77
CA GLU A 550 6.15 5.64 11.56
C GLU A 550 7.61 5.52 12.00
N HIS A 551 8.31 6.66 12.08
CA HIS A 551 9.73 6.72 12.38
C HIS A 551 10.00 6.13 13.76
N ALA A 552 10.82 5.09 13.80
CA ALA A 552 11.13 4.42 15.04
C ALA A 552 12.17 5.20 15.87
N ASN A 553 12.14 5.02 17.20
CA ASN A 553 13.06 5.69 18.12
C ASN A 553 14.48 5.13 18.06
N LEU A 554 14.64 3.92 17.52
CA LEU A 554 15.92 3.25 17.35
C LEU A 554 16.19 3.02 15.87
N LYS A 555 17.47 3.07 15.51
CA LYS A 555 18.02 2.64 14.23
C LYS A 555 18.99 1.50 14.51
N VAL A 556 19.13 0.60 13.55
CA VAL A 556 20.10 -0.50 13.64
C VAL A 556 21.10 -0.33 12.51
N GLU A 557 22.37 -0.27 12.87
CA GLU A 557 23.46 -0.38 11.91
C GLU A 557 23.86 -1.85 11.80
N ILE A 558 23.76 -2.42 10.60
CA ILE A 558 24.12 -3.81 10.32
C ILE A 558 25.42 -3.86 9.53
N GLY A 559 26.31 -4.76 9.90
CA GLY A 559 27.52 -5.10 9.17
C GLY A 559 27.63 -6.61 9.00
N VAL A 560 28.13 -7.05 7.85
CA VAL A 560 28.32 -8.46 7.54
C VAL A 560 29.67 -8.66 6.88
N ASP A 561 30.38 -9.69 7.29
CA ASP A 561 31.60 -10.15 6.61
C ASP A 561 31.58 -11.69 6.51
N ASN A 562 32.17 -12.21 5.43
CA ASN A 562 32.23 -13.65 5.18
C ASN A 562 33.57 -14.10 4.59
N ILE A 563 33.99 -15.31 4.96
CA ILE A 563 35.20 -15.97 4.47
C ILE A 563 34.81 -17.41 4.12
N SER A 564 34.90 -17.76 2.84
CA SER A 564 34.67 -19.15 2.42
C SER A 564 35.84 -20.07 2.81
N ALA A 565 35.54 -21.32 3.15
CA ALA A 565 36.51 -22.37 3.46
C ALA A 565 37.55 -22.57 2.34
N ASN A 566 37.09 -22.45 1.08
CA ASN A 566 37.91 -22.52 -0.13
C ASN A 566 37.71 -21.28 -1.01
N LYS A 567 38.81 -20.66 -1.45
CA LYS A 567 38.80 -19.43 -2.26
C LYS A 567 38.05 -19.53 -3.60
N ASP A 568 37.91 -20.74 -4.13
CA ASP A 568 37.27 -21.01 -5.43
C ASP A 568 35.87 -21.67 -5.31
N ARG A 569 35.33 -21.80 -4.09
CA ARG A 569 34.01 -22.42 -3.86
C ARG A 569 33.01 -21.42 -3.27
N ILE A 570 31.74 -21.65 -3.61
CA ILE A 570 30.61 -20.96 -3.01
C ILE A 570 30.48 -21.42 -1.55
N SER A 571 30.28 -20.47 -0.64
CA SER A 571 30.08 -20.74 0.78
C SER A 571 28.75 -21.45 1.03
N GLY A 572 28.74 -22.40 1.96
CA GLY A 572 27.55 -23.05 2.51
C GLY A 572 26.69 -22.12 3.37
N ASP A 573 27.30 -21.08 3.94
CA ASP A 573 26.62 -20.03 4.69
C ASP A 573 25.84 -19.08 3.76
N ALA A 574 24.63 -18.74 4.17
CA ALA A 574 23.83 -17.70 3.57
C ALA A 574 23.20 -16.81 4.63
N TYR A 575 23.06 -15.53 4.32
CA TYR A 575 22.48 -14.56 5.23
C TYR A 575 21.52 -13.61 4.52
N ASN A 576 20.61 -13.03 5.28
CA ASN A 576 19.72 -12.00 4.81
C ASN A 576 19.39 -11.02 5.94
N PHE A 577 19.07 -9.78 5.61
CA PHE A 577 18.53 -8.83 6.58
C PHE A 577 17.52 -7.90 5.92
N PHE A 578 16.44 -7.58 6.63
CA PHE A 578 15.36 -6.77 6.09
C PHE A 578 14.53 -6.13 7.20
N ASN A 579 13.71 -5.15 6.83
CA ASN A 579 12.65 -4.63 7.68
C ASN A 579 11.33 -5.33 7.31
N ASP A 580 10.61 -5.84 8.30
CA ASP A 580 9.34 -6.57 8.12
C ASP A 580 8.14 -5.66 7.77
N GLY A 581 8.33 -4.34 7.75
CA GLY A 581 7.28 -3.35 7.52
C GLY A 581 6.31 -3.15 8.68
N SER A 582 6.57 -3.77 9.82
CA SER A 582 5.85 -3.56 11.09
C SER A 582 6.74 -2.92 12.16
N GLY A 583 7.95 -2.50 11.80
CA GLY A 583 8.90 -1.84 12.70
C GLY A 583 9.98 -2.75 13.27
N HIS A 584 10.10 -3.97 12.76
CA HIS A 584 11.18 -4.88 13.16
C HIS A 584 12.27 -4.93 12.08
N VAL A 585 13.51 -4.97 12.55
CA VAL A 585 14.66 -5.35 11.71
C VAL A 585 14.99 -6.79 12.02
N VAL A 586 14.98 -7.62 10.97
CA VAL A 586 15.21 -9.06 11.05
C VAL A 586 16.54 -9.37 10.37
N MET A 587 17.41 -10.08 11.09
CA MET A 587 18.62 -10.69 10.54
C MET A 587 18.43 -12.21 10.54
N VAL A 588 18.80 -12.86 9.44
CA VAL A 588 18.70 -14.30 9.23
C VAL A 588 20.06 -14.80 8.79
N LEU A 589 20.60 -15.79 9.48
CA LEU A 589 21.81 -16.52 9.10
C LEU A 589 21.46 -18.00 9.02
N SER A 590 21.96 -18.67 7.99
CA SER A 590 21.76 -20.10 7.79
C SER A 590 23.06 -20.71 7.29
N ASP A 591 23.46 -21.81 7.91
CA ASP A 591 24.56 -22.63 7.45
C ASP A 591 23.98 -23.93 6.87
N GLY A 592 24.20 -24.14 5.57
CA GLY A 592 23.81 -25.36 4.88
C GLY A 592 24.80 -26.48 5.17
N MET A 593 24.35 -27.55 5.79
CA MET A 593 25.23 -28.67 6.14
C MET A 593 25.69 -29.41 4.89
N GLY A 594 26.99 -29.74 4.82
CA GLY A 594 27.59 -30.49 3.71
C GLY A 594 28.80 -29.79 3.12
N THR A 595 29.09 -30.03 1.84
CA THR A 595 30.25 -29.39 1.18
C THR A 595 29.92 -28.90 -0.22
N GLY A 596 30.47 -27.72 -0.56
CA GLY A 596 30.39 -27.12 -1.90
C GLY A 596 29.01 -26.59 -2.28
N GLY A 597 28.67 -26.67 -3.56
CA GLY A 597 27.45 -26.03 -4.08
C GLY A 597 26.13 -26.55 -3.50
N ARG A 598 26.10 -27.76 -2.93
CA ARG A 598 24.88 -28.30 -2.27
C ARG A 598 24.56 -27.55 -0.99
N ALA A 599 25.55 -27.46 -0.08
CA ALA A 599 25.47 -26.67 1.14
C ALA A 599 25.04 -25.22 0.84
N ALA A 600 25.66 -24.61 -0.19
CA ALA A 600 25.33 -23.24 -0.60
C ALA A 600 23.86 -23.08 -1.03
N VAL A 601 23.32 -24.07 -1.74
CA VAL A 601 21.92 -24.07 -2.19
C VAL A 601 20.95 -24.27 -1.03
N ASP A 602 21.33 -25.04 -0.02
CA ASP A 602 20.49 -25.33 1.13
C ASP A 602 20.48 -24.16 2.12
N GLY A 603 21.63 -23.57 2.43
CA GLY A 603 21.70 -22.32 3.21
C GLY A 603 20.98 -21.16 2.52
N ALA A 604 21.18 -20.99 1.20
CA ALA A 604 20.51 -19.94 0.43
C ALA A 604 18.98 -20.13 0.38
N MET A 605 18.51 -21.37 0.26
CA MET A 605 17.08 -21.66 0.31
C MET A 605 16.49 -21.41 1.69
N ALA A 606 17.16 -21.86 2.76
CA ALA A 606 16.68 -21.69 4.12
C ALA A 606 16.57 -20.22 4.51
N SER A 607 17.63 -19.45 4.28
CA SER A 607 17.64 -18.00 4.53
C SER A 607 16.65 -17.24 3.63
N GLY A 608 16.55 -17.62 2.35
CA GLY A 608 15.65 -17.02 1.36
C GLY A 608 14.18 -17.23 1.69
N LEU A 609 13.74 -18.49 1.77
CA LEU A 609 12.34 -18.86 2.02
C LEU A 609 11.86 -18.35 3.39
N MET A 610 12.69 -18.45 4.43
CA MET A 610 12.35 -17.88 5.73
C MET A 610 12.11 -16.36 5.65
N SER A 611 12.99 -15.65 4.93
CA SER A 611 12.86 -14.21 4.75
C SER A 611 11.58 -13.81 4.00
N GLU A 612 11.18 -14.60 3.00
CA GLU A 612 9.95 -14.35 2.24
C GLU A 612 8.68 -14.62 3.07
N LEU A 613 8.65 -15.73 3.81
CA LEU A 613 7.54 -16.06 4.69
C LEU A 613 7.34 -15.00 5.79
N ILE A 614 8.42 -14.54 6.43
CA ILE A 614 8.34 -13.46 7.44
C ILE A 614 7.83 -12.16 6.79
N LYS A 615 8.34 -11.77 5.61
CA LYS A 615 7.86 -10.56 4.88
C LYS A 615 6.39 -10.65 4.47
N ALA A 616 5.89 -11.85 4.20
CA ALA A 616 4.49 -12.09 3.92
C ALA A 616 3.60 -12.05 5.19
N GLY A 617 4.21 -11.95 6.37
CA GLY A 617 3.50 -11.82 7.65
C GLY A 617 3.20 -13.14 8.34
N PHE A 618 3.85 -14.24 7.94
CA PHE A 618 3.77 -15.50 8.69
C PHE A 618 4.53 -15.37 10.01
N GLY A 619 3.96 -15.91 11.09
CA GLY A 619 4.67 -16.03 12.37
C GLY A 619 5.92 -16.93 12.24
N TYR A 620 6.97 -16.62 13.01
CA TYR A 620 8.26 -17.31 12.94
C TYR A 620 8.13 -18.84 13.09
N SER A 621 7.35 -19.32 14.06
CA SER A 621 7.14 -20.77 14.27
C SER A 621 6.46 -21.45 13.09
N CYS A 622 5.48 -20.78 12.46
CA CYS A 622 4.83 -21.28 11.26
C CYS A 622 5.80 -21.31 10.08
N ALA A 623 6.57 -20.22 9.89
CA ALA A 623 7.54 -20.12 8.81
C ALA A 623 8.62 -21.22 8.92
N LEU A 624 9.08 -21.55 10.13
CA LEU A 624 10.00 -22.65 10.39
C LEU A 624 9.42 -24.01 9.96
N LYS A 625 8.17 -24.31 10.33
CA LYS A 625 7.51 -25.56 9.95
C LYS A 625 7.39 -25.68 8.44
N LEU A 626 6.99 -24.60 7.75
CA LEU A 626 6.90 -24.57 6.29
C LEU A 626 8.27 -24.75 5.62
N LEU A 627 9.31 -24.10 6.14
CA LEU A 627 10.68 -24.27 5.67
C LEU A 627 11.16 -25.71 5.86
N ASN A 628 10.99 -26.28 7.06
CA ASN A 628 11.36 -27.66 7.39
C ASN A 628 10.72 -28.67 6.43
N SER A 629 9.41 -28.49 6.19
CA SER A 629 8.64 -29.26 5.23
C SER A 629 9.23 -29.18 3.82
N SER A 630 9.67 -28.00 3.40
CA SER A 630 10.23 -27.79 2.07
C SER A 630 11.61 -28.46 1.91
N MET A 631 12.44 -28.40 2.95
CA MET A 631 13.78 -29.00 2.97
C MET A 631 13.72 -30.53 2.96
N LEU A 632 12.80 -31.14 3.73
CA LEU A 632 12.60 -32.60 3.79
C LEU A 632 12.27 -33.23 2.42
N PHE A 633 11.66 -32.49 1.48
CA PHE A 633 11.17 -33.04 0.20
C PHE A 633 11.94 -32.61 -1.05
N LYS A 634 12.95 -31.75 -0.90
CA LYS A 634 13.66 -31.19 -2.05
C LYS A 634 14.60 -32.20 -2.73
N SER A 635 15.20 -33.12 -1.98
CA SER A 635 16.21 -34.05 -2.49
C SER A 635 16.01 -35.49 -2.00
N SER A 636 16.55 -36.44 -2.78
CA SER A 636 16.69 -37.84 -2.38
C SER A 636 17.69 -38.05 -1.24
N ASP A 637 18.63 -37.10 -1.10
CA ASP A 637 19.62 -37.00 -0.03
C ASP A 637 19.13 -36.03 1.06
N GLU A 638 19.62 -36.18 2.29
CA GLU A 638 19.33 -35.30 3.43
C GLU A 638 19.75 -33.85 3.14
N SER A 639 18.78 -32.92 3.12
CA SER A 639 19.00 -31.48 2.97
C SER A 639 18.81 -30.81 4.32
N LEU A 640 19.93 -30.46 4.96
CA LEU A 640 19.95 -29.97 6.34
C LEU A 640 20.55 -28.57 6.39
N ALA A 641 19.93 -27.68 7.16
CA ALA A 641 20.49 -26.34 7.39
C ALA A 641 20.19 -25.85 8.81
N THR A 642 21.13 -25.11 9.38
CA THR A 642 20.91 -24.38 10.62
C THR A 642 20.22 -23.05 10.34
N LEU A 643 19.54 -22.49 11.35
CA LEU A 643 18.87 -21.20 11.23
C LEU A 643 19.06 -20.38 12.50
N ASP A 644 19.63 -19.19 12.36
CA ASP A 644 19.80 -18.20 13.42
C ASP A 644 19.12 -16.88 13.02
N ILE A 645 18.13 -16.45 13.79
CA ILE A 645 17.36 -15.24 13.50
C ILE A 645 17.41 -14.30 14.68
N ALA A 646 17.69 -13.03 14.43
CA ALA A 646 17.46 -11.94 15.37
C ALA A 646 16.38 -11.00 14.85
N SER A 647 15.30 -10.84 15.61
CA SER A 647 14.24 -9.88 15.34
C SER A 647 14.30 -8.75 16.37
N ILE A 648 14.52 -7.50 15.90
CA ILE A 648 14.74 -6.32 16.75
C ILE A 648 13.58 -5.33 16.53
N ASP A 649 12.75 -5.09 17.55
CA ASP A 649 11.72 -4.03 17.54
C ASP A 649 12.40 -2.66 17.69
N LEU A 650 12.33 -1.85 16.64
CA LEU A 650 12.93 -0.52 16.59
C LEU A 650 12.25 0.51 17.52
N PHE A 651 11.04 0.24 18.00
CA PHE A 651 10.33 1.14 18.91
C PHE A 651 10.68 0.88 20.37
N SER A 652 10.70 -0.40 20.77
CA SER A 652 10.89 -0.80 22.17
C SER A 652 12.32 -1.21 22.51
N GLY A 653 13.11 -1.62 21.50
CA GLY A 653 14.42 -2.25 21.67
C GLY A 653 14.32 -3.73 22.08
N GLU A 654 13.12 -4.30 22.15
CA GLU A 654 12.95 -5.73 22.40
C GLU A 654 13.51 -6.54 21.23
N THR A 655 14.39 -7.49 21.54
CA THR A 655 15.08 -8.33 20.56
C THR A 655 14.85 -9.79 20.91
N THR A 656 14.28 -10.55 19.97
CA THR A 656 14.06 -11.98 20.13
C THR A 656 14.98 -12.74 19.18
N LEU A 657 15.73 -13.68 19.74
CA LEU A 657 16.56 -14.63 19.02
C LEU A 657 15.79 -15.93 18.83
N TYR A 658 15.81 -16.47 17.61
CA TYR A 658 15.23 -17.76 17.26
C TYR A 658 16.32 -18.66 16.69
N LYS A 659 16.52 -19.83 17.30
CA LYS A 659 17.60 -20.75 16.95
C LYS A 659 17.09 -22.15 16.62
N ALA A 660 17.50 -22.66 15.46
CA ALA A 660 17.27 -24.03 14.99
C ALA A 660 18.61 -24.66 14.59
N GLY A 661 19.21 -25.45 15.48
CA GLY A 661 20.50 -26.11 15.24
C GLY A 661 21.70 -25.16 15.05
N ALA A 662 21.53 -23.86 15.32
CA ALA A 662 22.52 -22.84 15.00
C ALA A 662 23.57 -22.61 16.10
N ALA A 663 24.71 -22.08 15.67
CA ALA A 663 25.81 -21.66 16.52
C ALA A 663 25.39 -20.61 17.60
N PRO A 664 26.17 -20.47 18.69
CA PRO A 664 25.93 -19.47 19.72
C PRO A 664 25.97 -18.03 19.18
N SER A 665 24.96 -17.21 19.49
CA SER A 665 25.01 -15.75 19.24
C SER A 665 25.56 -15.02 20.44
N ILE A 666 26.28 -13.92 20.22
CA ILE A 666 26.80 -13.06 21.28
C ILE A 666 25.96 -11.79 21.38
N ILE A 667 25.60 -11.42 22.61
CA ILE A 667 24.80 -10.22 22.91
C ILE A 667 25.59 -9.36 23.88
N LYS A 668 25.81 -8.10 23.53
CA LYS A 668 26.35 -7.09 24.44
C LYS A 668 25.23 -6.17 24.90
N GLN A 669 24.91 -6.24 26.19
CA GLN A 669 23.88 -5.41 26.83
C GLN A 669 24.49 -4.63 27.99
N ASN A 670 24.40 -3.29 27.97
CA ASN A 670 24.94 -2.39 28.99
C ASN A 670 26.43 -2.70 29.35
N GLY A 671 27.23 -3.05 28.34
CA GLY A 671 28.66 -3.38 28.51
C GLY A 671 28.97 -4.78 29.06
N ARG A 672 27.96 -5.62 29.31
CA ARG A 672 28.12 -7.05 29.63
C ARG A 672 27.85 -7.88 28.39
N CYS A 673 28.69 -8.90 28.15
CA CYS A 673 28.47 -9.84 27.04
C CYS A 673 27.87 -11.14 27.59
N GLY A 674 26.78 -11.59 26.98
CA GLY A 674 26.19 -12.90 27.16
C GLY A 674 26.25 -13.71 25.86
N LYS A 675 25.92 -15.00 25.95
CA LYS A 675 25.70 -15.86 24.79
C LYS A 675 24.28 -16.43 24.83
N ALA A 676 23.65 -16.57 23.66
CA ALA A 676 22.44 -17.35 23.48
C ALA A 676 22.82 -18.63 22.73
N GLU A 677 22.48 -19.79 23.29
CA GLU A 677 22.81 -21.10 22.72
C GLU A 677 21.52 -21.89 22.50
N SER A 678 21.56 -22.77 21.51
CA SER A 678 20.45 -23.66 21.14
C SER A 678 20.76 -25.08 21.56
N THR A 679 19.73 -25.80 21.99
CA THR A 679 19.69 -27.26 22.08
C THR A 679 18.81 -27.89 20.99
N SER A 680 18.07 -27.05 20.24
CA SER A 680 17.24 -27.48 19.11
C SER A 680 18.06 -28.06 17.95
N LEU A 681 17.40 -28.91 17.16
CA LEU A 681 18.00 -29.57 15.99
C LEU A 681 17.97 -28.68 14.73
N PRO A 682 18.89 -28.89 13.78
CA PRO A 682 18.84 -28.27 12.45
C PRO A 682 17.53 -28.59 11.70
N VAL A 683 17.20 -27.71 10.77
CA VAL A 683 16.04 -27.85 9.89
C VAL A 683 16.35 -28.92 8.84
N GLY A 684 15.35 -29.77 8.53
CA GLY A 684 15.44 -30.84 7.54
C GLY A 684 15.68 -32.24 8.12
N ILE A 685 15.88 -32.40 9.43
CA ILE A 685 16.17 -33.69 10.08
C ILE A 685 14.89 -34.42 10.52
N LEU A 686 14.03 -33.74 11.29
CA LEU A 686 12.82 -34.33 11.89
C LEU A 686 11.57 -33.61 11.40
N SER A 687 10.42 -34.29 11.45
CA SER A 687 9.13 -33.70 11.10
C SER A 687 8.68 -32.60 12.09
N ASP A 688 9.04 -32.71 13.37
CA ASP A 688 8.73 -31.71 14.40
C ASP A 688 9.98 -30.87 14.75
N VAL A 689 9.96 -29.60 14.35
CA VAL A 689 11.04 -28.64 14.59
C VAL A 689 10.46 -27.39 15.25
N SER A 690 11.13 -26.93 16.30
CA SER A 690 10.79 -25.70 17.02
C SER A 690 12.04 -24.86 17.27
N PHE A 691 11.83 -23.56 17.41
CA PHE A 691 12.91 -22.65 17.80
C PHE A 691 13.14 -22.70 19.30
N ASP A 692 14.42 -22.74 19.69
CA ASP A 692 14.80 -22.21 21.00
C ASP A 692 14.78 -20.69 20.91
N THR A 693 14.10 -20.05 21.87
CA THR A 693 13.88 -18.61 21.86
C THR A 693 14.51 -17.94 23.07
N ALA A 694 15.13 -16.79 22.83
CA ALA A 694 15.68 -15.95 23.89
C ALA A 694 15.33 -14.48 23.62
N THR A 695 14.78 -13.79 24.62
CA THR A 695 14.37 -12.38 24.49
C THR A 695 15.23 -11.50 25.37
N VAL A 696 15.70 -10.38 24.80
CA VAL A 696 16.53 -9.39 25.49
C VAL A 696 16.08 -7.99 25.07
N LYS A 697 16.21 -7.01 25.97
CA LYS A 697 15.90 -5.61 25.66
C LYS A 697 17.16 -4.80 25.46
N LEU A 698 17.44 -4.41 24.22
CA LEU A 698 18.64 -3.68 23.83
C LEU A 698 18.41 -2.17 23.86
N LYS A 699 19.46 -1.43 24.20
CA LYS A 699 19.49 0.03 24.24
C LYS A 699 20.54 0.56 23.27
N ASP A 700 20.63 1.88 23.18
CA ASP A 700 21.68 2.57 22.42
C ASP A 700 23.07 1.99 22.71
N ARG A 701 23.80 1.67 21.65
CA ARG A 701 25.14 1.04 21.63
C ARG A 701 25.23 -0.42 22.09
N ASP A 702 24.11 -1.07 22.37
CA ASP A 702 24.09 -2.52 22.55
C ASP A 702 24.30 -3.24 21.20
N ILE A 703 24.81 -4.47 21.25
CA ILE A 703 25.28 -5.23 20.08
C ILE A 703 24.65 -6.61 20.06
N VAL A 704 24.19 -7.04 18.88
CA VAL A 704 23.85 -8.44 18.56
C VAL A 704 24.84 -8.94 17.53
N LEU A 705 25.40 -10.12 17.76
CA LEU A 705 26.35 -10.77 16.85
C LEU A 705 25.85 -12.18 16.55
N LEU A 706 25.45 -12.42 15.30
CA LEU A 706 25.16 -13.75 14.75
C LEU A 706 26.40 -14.26 14.03
N MET A 707 26.67 -15.55 14.11
CA MET A 707 27.82 -16.16 13.45
C MET A 707 27.55 -17.62 13.09
N SER A 708 28.18 -18.13 12.04
CA SER A 708 28.21 -19.55 11.73
C SER A 708 29.19 -20.28 12.65
N ASP A 709 29.11 -21.61 12.67
CA ASP A 709 29.96 -22.46 13.50
C ASP A 709 31.45 -22.37 13.14
N GLY A 710 31.80 -22.10 11.87
CA GLY A 710 33.18 -21.84 11.46
C GLY A 710 33.84 -20.66 12.18
N ALA A 711 33.06 -19.70 12.70
CA ALA A 711 33.57 -18.59 13.50
C ALA A 711 34.02 -19.01 14.91
N LEU A 712 33.57 -20.16 15.41
CA LEU A 712 33.75 -20.63 16.80
C LEU A 712 35.10 -21.31 17.06
N THR A 713 36.06 -21.19 16.15
CA THR A 713 37.41 -21.75 16.34
C THR A 713 38.00 -21.22 17.67
N ASP A 714 38.41 -22.14 18.56
CA ASP A 714 38.88 -21.87 19.94
C ASP A 714 37.79 -21.38 20.94
N GLY A 715 36.52 -21.62 20.65
CA GLY A 715 35.39 -21.34 21.54
C GLY A 715 34.91 -19.88 21.52
N THR A 716 33.92 -19.56 22.38
CA THR A 716 33.22 -18.26 22.33
C THR A 716 33.85 -17.16 23.20
N GLU A 717 34.79 -17.48 24.08
CA GLU A 717 35.30 -16.52 25.08
C GLU A 717 36.14 -15.39 24.45
N TRP A 718 36.96 -15.69 23.46
CA TRP A 718 37.72 -14.65 22.77
C TRP A 718 36.79 -13.68 22.02
N ILE A 719 35.73 -14.20 21.39
CA ILE A 719 34.71 -13.40 20.69
C ILE A 719 34.00 -12.47 21.67
N LYS A 720 33.59 -12.98 22.84
CA LYS A 720 33.00 -12.15 23.91
C LYS A 720 33.95 -11.04 24.34
N SER A 721 35.24 -11.32 24.47
CA SER A 721 36.25 -10.34 24.87
C SER A 721 36.41 -9.21 23.84
N GLU A 722 36.47 -9.57 22.55
CA GLU A 722 36.56 -8.62 21.44
C GLU A 722 35.31 -7.73 21.39
N VAL A 723 34.11 -8.33 21.42
CA VAL A 723 32.83 -7.59 21.44
C VAL A 723 32.71 -6.69 22.66
N LYS A 724 33.18 -7.13 23.84
CA LYS A 724 33.18 -6.33 25.06
C LYS A 724 34.10 -5.11 24.92
N SER A 725 35.28 -5.30 24.34
CA SER A 725 36.29 -4.25 24.14
C SER A 725 35.87 -3.23 23.07
N PHE A 726 35.03 -3.62 22.11
CA PHE A 726 34.58 -2.77 21.02
C PHE A 726 33.69 -1.61 21.52
N LYS A 727 34.22 -0.38 21.47
CA LYS A 727 33.51 0.84 21.89
C LYS A 727 33.21 1.81 20.74
N ASN A 728 34.13 1.94 19.79
CA ASN A 728 34.07 2.92 18.72
C ASN A 728 34.27 2.24 17.35
N GLY A 729 33.25 2.31 16.49
CA GLY A 729 33.31 1.79 15.13
C GLY A 729 31.93 1.54 14.54
N SER A 730 31.90 1.23 13.25
CA SER A 730 30.72 0.76 12.53
C SER A 730 30.46 -0.71 12.82
N ALA A 731 29.22 -1.16 12.64
CA ALA A 731 28.86 -2.57 12.73
C ALA A 731 29.67 -3.42 11.73
N GLN A 732 29.93 -2.86 10.54
CA GLN A 732 30.77 -3.49 9.51
C GLN A 732 32.19 -3.78 10.00
N LYS A 733 32.83 -2.82 10.68
CA LYS A 733 34.19 -3.02 11.22
C LYS A 733 34.23 -4.09 12.30
N LEU A 734 33.17 -4.23 13.09
CA LEU A 734 33.08 -5.29 14.08
C LEU A 734 32.96 -6.67 13.40
N ALA A 735 32.10 -6.79 12.39
CA ALA A 735 31.96 -8.03 11.62
C ALA A 735 33.30 -8.43 10.98
N GLU A 736 33.99 -7.49 10.32
CA GLU A 736 35.31 -7.71 9.72
C GLU A 736 36.37 -8.12 10.75
N LEU A 737 36.40 -7.46 11.91
CA LEU A 737 37.36 -7.77 12.97
C LEU A 737 37.19 -9.21 13.47
N ILE A 738 35.95 -9.64 13.74
CA ILE A 738 35.67 -11.00 14.22
C ILE A 738 35.91 -12.02 13.13
N CYS A 739 35.46 -11.75 11.90
CA CYS A 739 35.62 -12.67 10.76
C CYS A 739 37.10 -12.92 10.44
N GLN A 740 37.91 -11.87 10.33
CA GLN A 740 39.37 -11.99 10.12
C GLN A 740 40.08 -12.67 11.29
N SER A 741 39.64 -12.40 12.52
CA SER A 741 40.17 -13.02 13.73
C SER A 741 39.88 -14.52 13.79
N ALA A 742 38.67 -14.93 13.38
CA ALA A 742 38.30 -16.33 13.26
C ALA A 742 39.10 -17.02 12.14
N GLY A 743 39.19 -16.40 10.95
CA GLY A 743 39.96 -16.93 9.81
C GLY A 743 41.45 -17.12 10.12
N LYS A 744 42.06 -16.24 10.92
CA LYS A 744 43.45 -16.41 11.39
C LYS A 744 43.61 -17.61 12.34
N ARG A 745 42.64 -17.85 13.21
CA ARG A 745 42.65 -19.00 14.15
C ARG A 745 42.42 -20.32 13.43
N GLN A 746 41.58 -20.31 12.39
CA GLN A 746 41.29 -21.46 11.55
C GLN A 746 42.48 -21.89 10.66
N GLN A 747 43.52 -21.05 10.48
CA GLN A 747 44.73 -21.44 9.71
C GLN A 747 45.44 -22.68 10.27
N ASN A 748 45.24 -22.97 11.55
CA ASN A 748 45.83 -24.13 12.23
C ASN A 748 44.87 -25.34 12.33
N ASN A 749 43.65 -25.24 11.80
CA ASN A 749 42.59 -26.25 11.90
C ASN A 749 41.94 -26.53 10.52
N THR A 750 40.96 -27.45 10.49
CA THR A 750 40.13 -27.68 9.29
C THR A 750 39.42 -26.38 8.89
N ARG A 751 39.51 -26.00 7.61
CA ARG A 751 38.82 -24.81 7.10
C ARG A 751 37.35 -25.09 6.89
N ASP A 752 36.55 -24.16 7.36
CA ASP A 752 35.11 -24.13 7.31
C ASP A 752 34.64 -22.73 6.89
N ASP A 753 33.40 -22.62 6.45
CA ASP A 753 32.81 -21.34 6.06
C ASP A 753 32.58 -20.46 7.30
N ILE A 754 32.95 -19.18 7.21
CA ILE A 754 32.84 -18.22 8.32
C ILE A 754 31.97 -17.08 7.85
N THR A 755 30.85 -16.86 8.54
CA THR A 755 29.98 -15.71 8.33
C THR A 755 29.67 -15.06 9.66
N VAL A 756 29.80 -13.73 9.72
CA VAL A 756 29.53 -12.95 10.93
C VAL A 756 28.64 -11.77 10.58
N MET A 757 27.51 -11.64 11.29
CA MET A 757 26.60 -10.50 11.19
C MET A 757 26.59 -9.74 12.52
N ALA A 758 26.93 -8.46 12.48
CA ALA A 758 26.86 -7.56 13.62
C ALA A 758 25.72 -6.55 13.45
N ALA A 759 24.90 -6.37 14.48
CA ALA A 759 23.94 -5.29 14.59
C ALA A 759 24.28 -4.41 15.80
N ILE A 760 24.40 -3.10 15.58
CA ILE A 760 24.59 -2.11 16.64
C ILE A 760 23.35 -1.23 16.71
N ILE A 761 22.74 -1.18 17.89
CA ILE A 761 21.58 -0.32 18.14
C ILE A 761 22.05 1.13 18.28
N GLN A 762 21.34 2.06 17.64
CA GLN A 762 21.58 3.50 17.70
C GLN A 762 20.27 4.21 18.02
N LYS A 763 20.32 5.31 18.77
CA LYS A 763 19.17 6.23 18.83
C LYS A 763 18.94 6.89 17.48
N ALA A 764 17.68 6.90 17.05
CA ALA A 764 17.27 7.72 15.92
C ALA A 764 17.37 9.20 16.32
N VAL A 765 18.16 9.97 15.56
CA VAL A 765 18.22 11.44 15.63
C VAL A 765 17.16 12.05 14.74
#